data_AF-D1J8A2-F1
#
_entry.id   AF-D1J8A2-F1
#
_cell.length_a   1.000
_cell.length_b   1.000
_cell.length_c   1.000
_cell.angle_alpha   90.00
_cell.angle_beta   90.00
_cell.angle_gamma   90.00
#
_symmetry.space_group_name_H-M   'P 1'
#
loop_
_entity.id
_entity.type
_entity.pdbx_description
1 polymer ?
#
loop_
_entity_poly.entity_id
_entity_poly.type
_entity_poly.pdbx_seq_one_letter_code
_entity_poly.pdbx_strand_id
1 'polypeptide(L)'
;MNKKKILLLSSFATVPLLSPIVVSAAPNNDPNNKKPELDPNFGEFESEAKKTIASTIEDGLKAIINYLQVQQQRLLENKELEFKLKIQQLIYLKNLETFLTKNKEEIQKNPNKYGIYLNTPLILGKEKNHDLQDIDYEGDLFKSIKTGKSDPLDYKKAILPKGSVKEVAKDQLNTVKKDKYSQFLKKYKSDFLKEVNKLFFNEKDVLNIDKDVELIRDKNGVFSTTLPKGFKSWDEYFISKFKVRITKFDLKQNQETNEAEQKEEKNPDSLPDLKPLVDGDKTSHLTKEQEKNLIQSLPLLVPFISSNNLPSSLSQIKSQFDSLDASKRQELFYFNNPINTRYKYSVFSFDISGNDIINLKVHISDNINPKLERTYLIEKYTPSQDKYFNLLKETEIKSISEIFKPLYKGLGLDEKLDYNKLRNGYLRKALLAMIDSALQMSFKADKDSYSAISNKILQKYWVKLQGDKTNTKKQLEEFSKTIRYTFFSYLNSLVVNNIYFWTTIAKAYNLVQLQFSEALKFNEKFIKTNLAEIKGNENVLRELFLLNKQLNYKFTALISQRDFNQEKWYSDYLELLSGIKHNFDLLSNLASNISIKANKEEKENFNKAYLEAVNVLNKNYLEQKKIIKKLGTSFIVISLIIIITNIIIFALLKNLKLKKKVIIINSVILAIALLILIIGGLLFI
;
A
#
# COMPACT_ATOMS: atom_id res chain seq x y z
N MET A 1 26.14 -46.77 50.53
CA MET A 1 26.54 -46.53 49.12
C MET A 1 25.76 -47.48 48.22
N ASN A 2 24.59 -47.05 47.76
CA ASN A 2 23.81 -47.58 46.62
C ASN A 2 22.41 -46.94 46.65
N LYS A 3 21.95 -46.42 45.49
CA LYS A 3 20.56 -46.31 44.98
C LYS A 3 19.52 -45.62 45.90
N LYS A 4 18.64 -44.71 45.48
CA LYS A 4 17.94 -44.46 44.20
C LYS A 4 17.09 -43.17 44.38
N LYS A 5 16.83 -42.49 43.25
CA LYS A 5 15.66 -41.62 42.93
C LYS A 5 15.38 -40.39 43.81
N ILE A 6 15.57 -39.20 43.23
CA ILE A 6 14.77 -38.01 43.57
C ILE A 6 14.06 -37.54 42.30
N LEU A 7 12.74 -37.42 42.46
CA LEU A 7 11.74 -36.96 41.49
C LEU A 7 11.95 -35.47 41.18
N LEU A 8 11.82 -35.14 39.89
CA LEU A 8 11.63 -33.78 39.39
C LEU A 8 10.24 -33.25 39.82
N LEU A 9 10.22 -32.14 40.56
CA LEU A 9 9.04 -31.33 40.79
C LEU A 9 8.90 -30.32 39.64
N SER A 10 7.89 -30.54 38.81
CA SER A 10 7.34 -29.57 37.86
C SER A 10 6.35 -28.65 38.58
N SER A 11 6.64 -27.35 38.64
CA SER A 11 5.71 -26.33 39.11
C SER A 11 5.13 -25.52 37.93
N PHE A 12 3.84 -25.70 37.75
CA PHE A 12 2.81 -24.80 37.19
C PHE A 12 3.24 -23.49 36.50
N ALA A 13 2.99 -23.43 35.19
CA ALA A 13 2.52 -22.23 34.51
C ALA A 13 1.34 -22.63 33.60
N THR A 14 0.12 -22.45 34.11
CA THR A 14 -1.12 -22.56 33.34
C THR A 14 -1.19 -21.42 32.33
N VAL A 15 -0.96 -21.74 31.06
CA VAL A 15 -1.23 -20.87 29.90
C VAL A 15 -2.73 -20.92 29.61
N PRO A 16 -3.41 -19.79 29.33
CA PRO A 16 -4.80 -19.82 28.89
C PRO A 16 -4.87 -20.50 27.52
N LEU A 17 -5.57 -21.63 27.46
CA LEU A 17 -5.98 -22.29 26.24
C LEU A 17 -6.88 -21.32 25.45
N LEU A 18 -6.32 -20.66 24.44
CA LEU A 18 -7.11 -20.10 23.35
C LEU A 18 -7.71 -21.29 22.60
N SER A 19 -9.01 -21.48 22.81
CA SER A 19 -9.82 -22.46 22.12
C SER A 19 -9.77 -22.17 20.60
N PRO A 20 -9.66 -23.20 19.75
CA PRO A 20 -9.93 -23.02 18.34
C PRO A 20 -11.40 -22.61 18.21
N ILE A 21 -11.66 -21.47 17.56
CA ILE A 21 -13.00 -21.10 17.11
C ILE A 21 -13.38 -22.11 16.03
N VAL A 22 -13.95 -23.22 16.46
CA VAL A 22 -14.79 -24.08 15.65
C VAL A 22 -16.12 -23.33 15.58
N VAL A 23 -16.42 -22.75 14.41
CA VAL A 23 -17.80 -22.36 14.11
C VAL A 23 -18.56 -23.65 13.85
N SER A 24 -18.90 -24.37 14.92
CA SER A 24 -20.06 -25.25 14.92
C SER A 24 -21.24 -24.34 15.20
N ALA A 25 -22.11 -24.19 14.21
CA ALA A 25 -23.41 -23.59 14.42
C ALA A 25 -24.17 -24.44 15.44
N ALA A 26 -24.11 -24.05 16.72
CA ALA A 26 -25.13 -24.43 17.68
C ALA A 26 -26.46 -23.81 17.21
N PRO A 27 -27.59 -24.53 17.31
CA PRO A 27 -28.86 -24.01 16.85
C PRO A 27 -29.25 -22.82 17.72
N ASN A 28 -29.15 -21.61 17.16
CA ASN A 28 -29.76 -20.42 17.71
C ASN A 28 -31.27 -20.63 17.70
N ASN A 29 -31.85 -20.86 18.87
CA ASN A 29 -33.28 -20.66 19.14
C ASN A 29 -33.55 -19.15 19.19
N ASP A 30 -33.42 -18.49 18.04
CA ASP A 30 -34.03 -17.19 17.78
C ASP A 30 -35.42 -17.45 17.19
N PRO A 31 -36.53 -16.96 17.79
CA PRO A 31 -37.89 -17.21 17.31
C PRO A 31 -38.19 -16.65 15.90
N ASN A 32 -37.25 -15.95 15.26
CA ASN A 32 -37.41 -15.40 13.91
C ASN A 32 -36.44 -15.94 12.85
N ASN A 33 -35.72 -17.04 13.11
CA ASN A 33 -34.85 -17.63 12.10
C ASN A 33 -35.67 -18.44 11.06
N LYS A 34 -36.30 -17.74 10.11
CA LYS A 34 -36.90 -18.38 8.93
C LYS A 34 -35.82 -19.23 8.24
N LYS A 35 -36.13 -20.50 7.98
CA LYS A 35 -35.26 -21.37 7.18
C LYS A 35 -34.94 -20.68 5.85
N PRO A 36 -33.75 -20.88 5.27
CA PRO A 36 -33.46 -20.40 3.92
C PRO A 36 -34.55 -20.87 2.96
N GLU A 37 -35.24 -19.93 2.33
CA GLU A 37 -36.36 -20.19 1.42
C GLU A 37 -36.10 -19.54 0.07
N LEU A 38 -36.41 -20.29 -0.98
CA LEU A 38 -36.40 -19.83 -2.37
C LEU A 38 -37.38 -18.64 -2.51
N ASP A 39 -37.05 -17.66 -3.36
CA ASP A 39 -37.98 -16.58 -3.67
C ASP A 39 -39.28 -17.15 -4.29
N PRO A 40 -40.48 -16.71 -3.85
CA PRO A 40 -41.74 -17.15 -4.45
C PRO A 40 -41.81 -16.97 -5.98
N ASN A 41 -41.05 -16.02 -6.53
CA ASN A 41 -41.00 -15.70 -7.95
C ASN A 41 -39.79 -16.32 -8.68
N PHE A 42 -39.05 -17.24 -8.07
CA PHE A 42 -37.83 -17.82 -8.67
C PHE A 42 -38.09 -18.45 -10.04
N GLY A 43 -39.30 -18.97 -10.28
CA GLY A 43 -39.70 -19.53 -11.58
C GLY A 43 -39.64 -18.53 -12.75
N GLU A 44 -39.63 -17.22 -12.49
CA GLU A 44 -39.52 -16.18 -13.52
C GLU A 44 -38.06 -15.85 -13.87
N PHE A 45 -37.10 -16.17 -12.99
CA PHE A 45 -35.72 -15.70 -13.08
C PHE A 45 -35.01 -16.23 -14.32
N GLU A 46 -35.18 -17.51 -14.67
CA GLU A 46 -34.53 -18.10 -15.84
C GLU A 46 -34.90 -17.36 -17.15
N SER A 47 -36.16 -16.95 -17.29
CA SER A 47 -36.63 -16.20 -18.46
C SER A 47 -36.00 -14.81 -18.53
N GLU A 48 -35.93 -14.12 -17.39
CA GLU A 48 -35.25 -12.82 -17.26
C GLU A 48 -33.75 -12.93 -17.55
N ALA A 49 -33.11 -14.00 -17.08
CA ALA A 49 -31.70 -14.32 -17.34
C ALA A 49 -31.45 -14.45 -18.84
N LYS A 50 -32.22 -15.31 -19.52
CA LYS A 50 -32.09 -15.58 -20.96
C LYS A 50 -32.29 -14.31 -21.78
N LYS A 51 -33.33 -13.52 -21.46
CA LYS A 51 -33.60 -12.23 -22.11
C LYS A 51 -32.45 -11.24 -21.92
N THR A 52 -31.91 -11.16 -20.70
CA THR A 52 -30.80 -10.27 -20.38
C THR A 52 -29.53 -10.69 -21.13
N ILE A 53 -29.17 -11.97 -21.10
CA ILE A 53 -28.01 -12.51 -21.84
C ILE A 53 -28.14 -12.23 -23.34
N ALA A 54 -29.28 -12.57 -23.94
CA ALA A 54 -29.52 -12.36 -25.36
C ALA A 54 -29.35 -10.89 -25.76
N SER A 55 -29.97 -9.96 -25.01
CA SER A 55 -29.82 -8.52 -25.27
C SER A 55 -28.41 -7.99 -24.99
N THR A 56 -27.69 -8.56 -24.01
CA THR A 56 -26.30 -8.18 -23.70
C THR A 56 -25.36 -8.57 -24.83
N ILE A 57 -25.53 -9.77 -25.40
CA ILE A 57 -24.75 -10.23 -26.55
C ILE A 57 -25.10 -9.39 -27.78
N GLU A 58 -26.39 -9.13 -28.05
CA GLU A 58 -26.80 -8.34 -29.20
C GLU A 58 -26.23 -6.91 -29.16
N ASP A 59 -26.43 -6.21 -28.04
CA ASP A 59 -25.93 -4.84 -27.86
C ASP A 59 -24.41 -4.80 -27.83
N GLY A 60 -23.79 -5.82 -27.21
CA GLY A 60 -22.34 -5.98 -27.17
C GLY A 60 -21.72 -6.16 -28.55
N LEU A 61 -22.29 -7.04 -29.39
CA LEU A 61 -21.85 -7.26 -30.76
C LEU A 61 -21.98 -6.00 -31.61
N LYS A 62 -23.09 -5.26 -31.49
CA LYS A 62 -23.27 -3.96 -32.18
C LYS A 62 -22.19 -2.96 -31.75
N ALA A 63 -21.93 -2.86 -30.45
CA ALA A 63 -20.95 -1.92 -29.89
C ALA A 63 -19.52 -2.22 -30.36
N ILE A 64 -19.08 -3.48 -30.28
CA ILE A 64 -17.72 -3.86 -30.71
C ILE A 64 -17.54 -3.71 -32.22
N ILE A 65 -18.52 -4.11 -33.05
CA ILE A 65 -18.40 -3.98 -34.52
C ILE A 65 -18.24 -2.50 -34.89
N ASN A 66 -19.06 -1.61 -34.32
CA ASN A 66 -18.92 -0.17 -34.53
C ASN A 66 -17.56 0.35 -34.04
N TYR A 67 -17.10 -0.09 -32.88
CA TYR A 67 -15.77 0.27 -32.37
C TYR A 67 -14.65 -0.12 -33.35
N LEU A 68 -14.68 -1.34 -33.90
CA LEU A 68 -13.69 -1.82 -34.85
C LEU A 68 -13.69 -1.02 -36.15
N GLN A 69 -14.87 -0.63 -36.66
CA GLN A 69 -15.00 0.23 -37.85
C GLN A 69 -14.39 1.61 -37.61
N VAL A 70 -14.67 2.23 -36.45
CA VAL A 70 -14.09 3.52 -36.06
C VAL A 70 -12.58 3.43 -35.92
N GLN A 71 -12.04 2.35 -35.31
CA GLN A 71 -10.59 2.18 -35.19
C GLN A 71 -9.91 1.98 -36.56
N GLN A 72 -10.53 1.24 -37.47
CA GLN A 72 -10.01 1.08 -38.83
C GLN A 72 -9.94 2.43 -39.56
N GLN A 73 -11.00 3.24 -39.50
CA GLN A 73 -11.01 4.57 -40.12
C GLN A 73 -9.92 5.48 -39.55
N ARG A 74 -9.77 5.51 -38.21
CA ARG A 74 -8.72 6.28 -37.54
C ARG A 74 -7.31 5.85 -37.97
N LEU A 75 -7.09 4.55 -38.12
CA LEU A 75 -5.80 4.05 -38.59
C LEU A 75 -5.53 4.44 -40.03
N LEU A 76 -6.52 4.37 -40.92
CA LEU A 76 -6.39 4.79 -42.31
C LEU A 76 -6.02 6.28 -42.43
N GLU A 77 -6.61 7.14 -41.60
CA GLU A 77 -6.34 8.58 -41.56
C GLU A 77 -5.01 8.95 -40.89
N ASN A 78 -4.45 8.07 -40.06
CA ASN A 78 -3.19 8.31 -39.36
C ASN A 78 -2.00 8.26 -40.35
N LYS A 79 -1.36 9.42 -40.56
CA LYS A 79 -0.20 9.60 -41.46
C LYS A 79 1.15 9.42 -40.78
N GLU A 80 1.18 9.36 -39.45
CA GLU A 80 2.39 9.31 -38.63
C GLU A 80 2.78 7.88 -38.23
N LEU A 81 1.84 6.93 -38.33
CA LEU A 81 2.07 5.54 -37.99
C LEU A 81 2.92 4.83 -39.05
N GLU A 82 3.94 4.09 -38.60
CA GLU A 82 4.78 3.26 -39.46
C GLU A 82 3.93 2.29 -40.29
N PHE A 83 4.24 2.17 -41.58
CA PHE A 83 3.39 1.50 -42.56
C PHE A 83 3.15 0.02 -42.23
N LYS A 84 4.19 -0.72 -41.83
CA LYS A 84 4.07 -2.14 -41.48
C LYS A 84 3.21 -2.33 -40.23
N LEU A 85 3.40 -1.53 -39.19
CA LEU A 85 2.56 -1.55 -37.98
C LEU A 85 1.10 -1.19 -38.28
N LYS A 86 0.86 -0.19 -39.12
CA LYS A 86 -0.48 0.21 -39.57
C LYS A 86 -1.20 -0.93 -40.29
N ILE A 87 -0.51 -1.61 -41.21
CA ILE A 87 -1.06 -2.75 -41.94
C ILE A 87 -1.36 -3.94 -41.01
N GLN A 88 -0.49 -4.24 -40.05
CA GLN A 88 -0.70 -5.30 -39.05
C GLN A 88 -2.01 -5.08 -38.26
N GLN A 89 -2.22 -3.86 -37.76
CA GLN A 89 -3.41 -3.50 -37.01
C GLN A 89 -4.68 -3.55 -37.88
N LEU A 90 -4.62 -3.03 -39.11
CA LEU A 90 -5.75 -3.06 -40.04
C LEU A 90 -6.18 -4.49 -40.40
N ILE A 91 -5.22 -5.39 -40.66
CA ILE A 91 -5.51 -6.81 -40.93
C ILE A 91 -6.22 -7.46 -39.74
N TYR A 92 -5.69 -7.25 -38.53
CA TYR A 92 -6.28 -7.81 -37.32
C TYR A 92 -7.72 -7.33 -37.13
N LEU A 93 -7.93 -6.00 -37.19
CA LEU A 93 -9.24 -5.38 -36.97
C LEU A 93 -10.27 -5.86 -38.01
N LYS A 94 -9.87 -5.94 -39.28
CA LYS A 94 -10.74 -6.40 -40.38
C LYS A 94 -11.12 -7.87 -40.22
N ASN A 95 -10.17 -8.73 -39.86
CA ASN A 95 -10.44 -10.14 -39.62
C ASN A 95 -11.36 -10.34 -38.41
N LEU A 96 -11.18 -9.56 -37.34
CA LEU A 96 -12.05 -9.61 -36.17
C LEU A 96 -13.46 -9.12 -36.49
N GLU A 97 -13.60 -8.00 -37.20
CA GLU A 97 -14.90 -7.50 -37.66
C GLU A 97 -15.60 -8.53 -38.55
N THR A 98 -14.88 -9.15 -39.48
CA THR A 98 -15.40 -10.20 -40.36
C THR A 98 -15.88 -11.40 -39.57
N PHE A 99 -15.08 -11.86 -38.59
CA PHE A 99 -15.45 -12.96 -37.71
C PHE A 99 -16.75 -12.67 -36.95
N LEU A 100 -16.85 -11.50 -36.31
CA LEU A 100 -18.03 -11.12 -35.51
C LEU A 100 -19.27 -10.90 -36.38
N THR A 101 -19.11 -10.31 -37.57
CA THR A 101 -20.23 -10.04 -38.49
C THR A 101 -20.76 -11.33 -39.11
N LYS A 102 -19.86 -12.18 -39.62
CA LYS A 102 -20.22 -13.48 -40.23
C LYS A 102 -20.89 -14.42 -39.24
N ASN A 103 -20.42 -14.45 -38.00
CA ASN A 103 -20.92 -15.36 -36.96
C ASN A 103 -22.00 -14.74 -36.06
N LYS A 104 -22.46 -13.51 -36.32
CA LYS A 104 -23.33 -12.75 -35.42
C LYS A 104 -24.56 -13.53 -34.94
N GLU A 105 -25.32 -14.12 -35.86
CA GLU A 105 -26.54 -14.87 -35.54
C GLU A 105 -26.23 -16.14 -34.74
N GLU A 106 -25.15 -16.85 -35.11
CA GLU A 106 -24.74 -18.07 -34.42
C GLU A 106 -24.12 -17.79 -33.04
N ILE A 107 -23.45 -16.65 -32.86
CA ILE A 107 -23.00 -16.18 -31.55
C ILE A 107 -24.20 -15.90 -30.64
N GLN A 108 -25.28 -15.30 -31.17
CA GLN A 108 -26.48 -15.03 -30.40
C GLN A 108 -27.22 -16.31 -30.00
N LYS A 109 -27.27 -17.31 -30.89
CA LYS A 109 -27.91 -18.61 -30.61
C LYS A 109 -27.06 -19.50 -29.70
N ASN A 110 -25.75 -19.55 -29.93
CA ASN A 110 -24.82 -20.50 -29.31
C ASN A 110 -23.55 -19.81 -28.79
N PRO A 111 -23.64 -18.87 -27.84
CA PRO A 111 -22.50 -18.03 -27.42
C PRO A 111 -21.31 -18.83 -26.87
N ASN A 112 -21.55 -19.92 -26.15
CA ASN A 112 -20.50 -20.76 -25.56
C ASN A 112 -19.62 -21.43 -26.63
N LYS A 113 -20.17 -21.73 -27.82
CA LYS A 113 -19.41 -22.28 -28.97
C LYS A 113 -18.33 -21.29 -29.44
N TYR A 114 -18.57 -20.00 -29.25
CA TYR A 114 -17.68 -18.90 -29.61
C TYR A 114 -16.88 -18.37 -28.42
N GLY A 115 -16.84 -19.11 -27.30
CA GLY A 115 -16.08 -18.74 -26.11
C GLY A 115 -16.75 -17.67 -25.24
N ILE A 116 -18.02 -17.35 -25.48
CA ILE A 116 -18.74 -16.32 -24.72
C ILE A 116 -19.52 -17.00 -23.59
N TYR A 117 -18.87 -17.21 -22.44
CA TYR A 117 -19.46 -17.82 -21.25
C TYR A 117 -20.04 -16.74 -20.32
N LEU A 118 -21.35 -16.50 -20.42
CA LEU A 118 -22.11 -15.57 -19.56
C LEU A 118 -23.02 -16.37 -18.63
N ASN A 119 -22.43 -17.21 -17.78
CA ASN A 119 -23.16 -18.23 -17.03
C ASN A 119 -23.82 -17.68 -15.77
N THR A 120 -23.24 -16.65 -15.13
CA THR A 120 -23.70 -16.16 -13.82
C THR A 120 -25.19 -15.82 -13.77
N PRO A 121 -25.77 -15.08 -14.75
CA PRO A 121 -27.21 -14.80 -14.75
C PRO A 121 -28.07 -16.06 -14.71
N LEU A 122 -27.67 -17.11 -15.44
CA LEU A 122 -28.38 -18.39 -15.48
C LEU A 122 -28.15 -19.22 -14.23
N ILE A 123 -26.94 -19.22 -13.66
CA ILE A 123 -26.66 -19.92 -12.39
C ILE A 123 -27.60 -19.38 -11.31
N LEU A 124 -27.70 -18.07 -11.19
CA LEU A 124 -28.56 -17.43 -10.19
C LEU A 124 -30.05 -17.56 -10.49
N GLY A 125 -30.45 -17.70 -11.76
CA GLY A 125 -31.86 -17.70 -12.17
C GLY A 125 -32.48 -19.07 -12.45
N LYS A 126 -31.65 -20.11 -12.62
CA LYS A 126 -32.10 -21.47 -12.99
C LYS A 126 -31.80 -22.48 -11.89
N GLU A 127 -30.63 -22.40 -11.27
CA GLU A 127 -30.17 -23.39 -10.31
C GLU A 127 -30.84 -23.14 -8.95
N LYS A 128 -31.85 -23.95 -8.62
CA LYS A 128 -32.48 -23.94 -7.28
C LYS A 128 -31.46 -24.23 -6.18
N ASN A 129 -30.51 -25.13 -6.49
CA ASN A 129 -29.35 -25.42 -5.65
C ASN A 129 -28.09 -25.26 -6.51
N HIS A 130 -27.04 -24.68 -5.95
CA HIS A 130 -25.76 -24.48 -6.62
C HIS A 130 -24.60 -25.02 -5.76
N ASP A 131 -23.49 -25.35 -6.42
CA ASP A 131 -22.25 -25.70 -5.74
C ASP A 131 -21.38 -24.43 -5.59
N LEU A 132 -20.59 -24.36 -4.52
CA LEU A 132 -19.54 -23.36 -4.34
C LEU A 132 -18.20 -23.98 -4.70
N GLN A 133 -17.50 -23.35 -5.64
CA GLN A 133 -16.20 -23.81 -6.14
C GLN A 133 -15.20 -22.66 -6.15
N ASP A 134 -13.97 -22.92 -5.73
CA ASP A 134 -12.85 -22.05 -6.02
C ASP A 134 -12.33 -22.40 -7.42
N ILE A 135 -12.27 -21.41 -8.31
CA ILE A 135 -11.88 -21.58 -9.71
C ILE A 135 -10.56 -20.85 -9.95
N ASP A 136 -9.52 -21.59 -10.31
CA ASP A 136 -8.25 -21.03 -10.81
C ASP A 136 -8.30 -21.00 -12.33
N TYR A 137 -8.15 -19.83 -12.93
CA TYR A 137 -8.18 -19.68 -14.38
C TYR A 137 -7.17 -18.64 -14.88
N GLU A 138 -6.22 -19.09 -15.72
CA GLU A 138 -5.18 -18.23 -16.30
C GLU A 138 -4.47 -17.37 -15.24
N GLY A 139 -4.13 -17.98 -14.09
CA GLY A 139 -3.37 -17.38 -12.99
C GLY A 139 -4.18 -16.58 -11.97
N ASP A 140 -5.49 -16.37 -12.18
CA ASP A 140 -6.38 -15.68 -11.25
C ASP A 140 -7.23 -16.71 -10.48
N LEU A 141 -7.29 -16.57 -9.14
CA LEU A 141 -8.15 -17.38 -8.27
C LEU A 141 -9.45 -16.64 -8.00
N PHE A 142 -10.57 -17.25 -8.38
CA PHE A 142 -11.91 -16.79 -8.10
C PHE A 142 -12.51 -17.65 -6.99
N LYS A 143 -12.84 -17.05 -5.85
CA LYS A 143 -13.24 -17.79 -4.64
C LYS A 143 -14.75 -17.94 -4.53
N SER A 144 -15.19 -19.09 -4.01
CA SER A 144 -16.59 -19.38 -3.67
C SER A 144 -17.57 -19.14 -4.83
N ILE A 145 -17.16 -19.42 -6.06
CA ILE A 145 -17.97 -19.21 -7.25
C ILE A 145 -19.18 -20.14 -7.22
N LYS A 146 -20.37 -19.56 -7.38
CA LYS A 146 -21.61 -20.31 -7.53
C LYS A 146 -21.57 -20.99 -8.89
N THR A 147 -21.78 -22.30 -8.92
CA THR A 147 -21.70 -23.13 -10.12
C THR A 147 -22.90 -24.05 -10.21
N GLY A 148 -23.33 -24.36 -11.43
CA GLY A 148 -24.31 -25.40 -11.69
C GLY A 148 -23.66 -26.79 -11.72
N LYS A 149 -24.48 -27.83 -11.84
CA LYS A 149 -23.99 -29.23 -11.85
C LYS A 149 -23.50 -29.72 -13.22
N SER A 150 -23.76 -28.96 -14.27
CA SER A 150 -23.50 -29.37 -15.66
C SER A 150 -23.04 -28.23 -16.55
N ASP A 151 -22.34 -28.58 -17.61
CA ASP A 151 -21.92 -27.67 -18.68
C ASP A 151 -23.14 -26.94 -19.30
N PRO A 152 -23.07 -25.62 -19.53
CA PRO A 152 -21.91 -24.73 -19.35
C PRO A 152 -21.75 -24.13 -17.94
N LEU A 153 -22.72 -24.37 -17.04
CA LEU A 153 -22.85 -23.67 -15.76
C LEU A 153 -21.84 -24.14 -14.70
N ASP A 154 -21.15 -25.25 -14.93
CA ASP A 154 -20.07 -25.77 -14.09
C ASP A 154 -18.69 -25.16 -14.41
N TYR A 155 -18.61 -24.29 -15.42
CA TYR A 155 -17.39 -23.66 -15.95
C TYR A 155 -16.27 -24.60 -16.41
N LYS A 156 -16.42 -25.93 -16.34
CA LYS A 156 -15.31 -26.87 -16.59
C LYS A 156 -14.76 -26.75 -17.99
N LYS A 157 -15.63 -26.61 -19.00
CA LYS A 157 -15.18 -26.36 -20.39
C LYS A 157 -14.69 -24.92 -20.61
N ALA A 158 -15.23 -23.96 -19.86
CA ALA A 158 -14.89 -22.55 -19.97
C ALA A 158 -13.44 -22.28 -19.53
N ILE A 159 -12.92 -23.03 -18.56
CA ILE A 159 -11.57 -22.81 -18.02
C ILE A 159 -10.46 -23.64 -18.67
N LEU A 160 -10.80 -24.62 -19.52
CA LEU A 160 -9.80 -25.40 -20.24
C LEU A 160 -9.15 -24.61 -21.39
N PRO A 161 -7.86 -24.83 -21.67
CA PRO A 161 -6.98 -25.87 -21.08
C PRO A 161 -6.25 -25.44 -19.80
N LYS A 162 -6.30 -24.16 -19.40
CA LYS A 162 -5.51 -23.60 -18.29
C LYS A 162 -6.38 -23.16 -17.12
N GLY A 163 -6.99 -24.12 -16.44
CA GLY A 163 -7.72 -23.86 -15.21
C GLY A 163 -8.05 -25.11 -14.43
N SER A 164 -8.40 -24.92 -13.16
CA SER A 164 -8.82 -25.98 -12.25
C SER A 164 -9.95 -25.51 -11.34
N VAL A 165 -10.73 -26.47 -10.86
CA VAL A 165 -11.80 -26.22 -9.88
C VAL A 165 -11.49 -26.97 -8.60
N LYS A 166 -11.75 -26.34 -7.46
CA LYS A 166 -11.71 -26.94 -6.14
C LYS A 166 -13.07 -26.77 -5.48
N GLU A 167 -13.63 -27.88 -5.02
CA GLU A 167 -14.92 -27.88 -4.33
C GLU A 167 -14.81 -27.22 -2.95
N VAL A 168 -15.76 -26.32 -2.65
CA VAL A 168 -15.88 -25.65 -1.35
C VAL A 168 -17.13 -26.14 -0.61
N ALA A 169 -18.28 -26.13 -1.28
CA ALA A 169 -19.53 -26.65 -0.73
C ALA A 169 -20.43 -27.15 -1.86
N LYS A 170 -21.34 -28.07 -1.54
CA LYS A 170 -22.32 -28.62 -2.49
C LYS A 170 -23.74 -28.28 -2.11
N ASP A 171 -24.60 -28.29 -3.12
CA ASP A 171 -26.06 -28.29 -2.95
C ASP A 171 -26.60 -27.16 -2.07
N GLN A 172 -26.02 -25.97 -2.17
CA GLN A 172 -26.46 -24.78 -1.45
C GLN A 172 -27.74 -24.24 -2.07
N LEU A 173 -28.78 -24.03 -1.25
CA LEU A 173 -30.04 -23.46 -1.72
C LEU A 173 -29.80 -22.02 -2.23
N ASN A 174 -30.37 -21.71 -3.39
CA ASN A 174 -30.36 -20.37 -3.93
C ASN A 174 -31.34 -19.47 -3.15
N THR A 175 -30.81 -18.46 -2.47
CA THR A 175 -31.59 -17.56 -1.60
C THR A 175 -31.79 -16.17 -2.20
N VAL A 176 -31.38 -15.95 -3.46
CA VAL A 176 -31.45 -14.64 -4.13
C VAL A 176 -32.90 -14.17 -4.23
N LYS A 177 -33.17 -12.94 -3.77
CA LYS A 177 -34.49 -12.30 -3.87
C LYS A 177 -34.69 -11.56 -5.19
N LYS A 178 -35.93 -11.46 -5.67
CA LYS A 178 -36.30 -10.89 -6.98
C LYS A 178 -35.70 -9.51 -7.24
N ASP A 179 -35.81 -8.59 -6.29
CA ASP A 179 -35.28 -7.23 -6.46
C ASP A 179 -33.76 -7.21 -6.63
N LYS A 180 -33.04 -8.05 -5.86
CA LYS A 180 -31.58 -8.18 -5.93
C LYS A 180 -31.16 -8.84 -7.24
N TYR A 181 -31.90 -9.85 -7.69
CA TYR A 181 -31.68 -10.49 -8.97
C TYR A 181 -31.86 -9.52 -10.14
N SER A 182 -32.96 -8.77 -10.16
CA SER A 182 -33.23 -7.73 -11.16
C SER A 182 -32.16 -6.63 -11.20
N GLN A 183 -31.68 -6.19 -10.02
CA GLN A 183 -30.57 -5.23 -9.94
C GLN A 183 -29.26 -5.83 -10.48
N PHE A 184 -28.97 -7.07 -10.13
CA PHE A 184 -27.81 -7.79 -10.64
C PHE A 184 -27.83 -7.88 -12.17
N LEU A 185 -28.95 -8.29 -12.78
CA LEU A 185 -29.08 -8.39 -14.24
C LEU A 185 -28.81 -7.05 -14.94
N LYS A 186 -29.36 -5.94 -14.42
CA LYS A 186 -29.12 -4.59 -14.94
C LYS A 186 -27.65 -4.19 -14.84
N LYS A 187 -27.03 -4.43 -13.69
CA LYS A 187 -25.60 -4.14 -13.45
C LYS A 187 -24.71 -4.98 -14.37
N TYR A 188 -24.97 -6.28 -14.46
CA TYR A 188 -24.22 -7.24 -15.27
C TYR A 188 -24.17 -6.79 -16.74
N LYS A 189 -25.34 -6.48 -17.32
CA LYS A 189 -25.43 -5.95 -18.70
C LYS A 189 -24.64 -4.65 -18.87
N SER A 190 -24.84 -3.68 -17.95
CA SER A 190 -24.13 -2.40 -17.97
C SER A 190 -22.60 -2.60 -17.95
N ASP A 191 -22.11 -3.44 -17.05
CA ASP A 191 -20.67 -3.64 -16.85
C ASP A 191 -20.05 -4.39 -18.03
N PHE A 192 -20.77 -5.38 -18.59
CA PHE A 192 -20.34 -6.02 -19.83
C PHE A 192 -20.21 -5.03 -20.98
N LEU A 193 -21.21 -4.16 -21.18
CA LEU A 193 -21.18 -3.17 -22.26
C LEU A 193 -20.08 -2.11 -22.08
N LYS A 194 -19.75 -1.74 -20.84
CA LYS A 194 -18.62 -0.85 -20.55
C LYS A 194 -17.28 -1.48 -20.91
N GLU A 195 -17.13 -2.79 -20.69
CA GLU A 195 -15.88 -3.51 -20.90
C GLU A 195 -15.80 -4.20 -22.28
N VAL A 196 -16.88 -4.22 -23.06
CA VAL A 196 -17.02 -5.01 -24.30
C VAL A 196 -15.84 -4.83 -25.27
N ASN A 197 -15.37 -3.60 -25.44
CA ASN A 197 -14.23 -3.32 -26.32
C ASN A 197 -12.96 -4.04 -25.86
N LYS A 198 -12.68 -4.06 -24.55
CA LYS A 198 -11.51 -4.73 -23.97
C LYS A 198 -11.67 -6.25 -23.90
N LEU A 199 -12.91 -6.74 -23.82
CA LEU A 199 -13.21 -8.18 -23.82
C LEU A 199 -12.91 -8.80 -25.19
N PHE A 200 -13.32 -8.12 -26.27
CA PHE A 200 -13.14 -8.59 -27.65
C PHE A 200 -11.89 -8.04 -28.36
N PHE A 201 -11.26 -6.98 -27.87
CA PHE A 201 -10.10 -6.39 -28.54
C PHE A 201 -9.01 -6.01 -27.55
N ASN A 202 -7.77 -6.43 -27.84
CA ASN A 202 -6.57 -6.01 -27.14
C ASN A 202 -5.45 -5.80 -28.16
N GLU A 203 -4.74 -4.68 -28.08
CA GLU A 203 -3.64 -4.37 -29.01
C GLU A 203 -2.51 -5.42 -28.95
N LYS A 204 -2.32 -6.08 -27.81
CA LYS A 204 -1.32 -7.17 -27.66
C LYS A 204 -1.69 -8.44 -28.42
N ASP A 205 -2.93 -8.57 -28.87
CA ASP A 205 -3.36 -9.69 -29.72
C ASP A 205 -3.04 -9.44 -31.20
N VAL A 206 -2.61 -8.23 -31.59
CA VAL A 206 -2.23 -7.92 -32.97
C VAL A 206 -0.96 -8.71 -33.33
N LEU A 207 -1.06 -9.46 -34.43
CA LEU A 207 0.00 -10.34 -34.91
C LEU A 207 1.05 -9.56 -35.69
N ASN A 208 2.33 -9.88 -35.47
CA ASN A 208 3.41 -9.27 -36.22
C ASN A 208 3.62 -10.00 -37.56
N ILE A 209 3.58 -9.25 -38.65
CA ILE A 209 3.99 -9.72 -39.98
C ILE A 209 5.48 -10.11 -39.95
N ASP A 210 5.78 -11.28 -40.53
CA ASP A 210 7.09 -11.97 -40.59
C ASP A 210 7.50 -12.69 -39.30
N LYS A 211 6.63 -12.75 -38.30
CA LYS A 211 6.86 -13.49 -37.05
C LYS A 211 5.69 -14.41 -36.71
N ASP A 212 4.49 -13.85 -36.71
CA ASP A 212 3.28 -14.51 -36.26
C ASP A 212 2.35 -14.87 -37.44
N VAL A 213 2.43 -14.10 -38.54
CA VAL A 213 1.76 -14.31 -39.84
C VAL A 213 2.66 -13.84 -40.99
N GLU A 214 2.41 -14.34 -42.20
CA GLU A 214 3.09 -13.90 -43.43
C GLU A 214 2.09 -13.24 -44.37
N LEU A 215 2.54 -12.25 -45.14
CA LEU A 215 1.72 -11.57 -46.14
C LEU A 215 1.71 -12.40 -47.43
N ILE A 216 0.53 -12.81 -47.88
CA ILE A 216 0.35 -13.55 -49.14
C ILE A 216 -0.46 -12.70 -50.12
N ARG A 217 -0.03 -12.71 -51.39
CA ARG A 217 -0.74 -12.03 -52.48
C ARG A 217 -1.50 -13.09 -53.27
N ASP A 218 -2.81 -12.92 -53.39
CA ASP A 218 -3.63 -13.83 -54.20
C ASP A 218 -3.42 -13.58 -55.71
N LYS A 219 -4.00 -14.46 -56.54
CA LYS A 219 -3.89 -14.38 -58.01
C LYS A 219 -4.51 -13.11 -58.61
N ASN A 220 -5.38 -12.43 -57.87
CA ASN A 220 -6.04 -11.18 -58.26
C ASN A 220 -5.28 -9.94 -57.74
N GLY A 221 -4.13 -10.15 -57.09
CA GLY A 221 -3.30 -9.09 -56.57
C GLY A 221 -3.72 -8.55 -55.19
N VAL A 222 -4.69 -9.17 -54.52
CA VAL A 222 -5.17 -8.79 -53.19
C VAL A 222 -4.23 -9.37 -52.13
N PHE A 223 -3.79 -8.52 -51.21
CA PHE A 223 -2.99 -8.93 -50.06
C PHE A 223 -3.88 -9.51 -48.96
N SER A 224 -3.50 -10.68 -48.47
CA SER A 224 -4.07 -11.36 -47.31
C SER A 224 -2.93 -11.88 -46.42
N THR A 225 -3.26 -12.54 -45.31
CA THR A 225 -2.24 -13.19 -44.47
C THR A 225 -2.41 -14.68 -44.43
N THR A 226 -1.33 -15.38 -44.14
CA THR A 226 -1.40 -16.76 -43.65
C THR A 226 -2.17 -16.82 -42.33
N LEU A 227 -2.49 -18.04 -41.90
CA LEU A 227 -3.13 -18.28 -40.62
C LEU A 227 -2.18 -17.92 -39.47
N PRO A 228 -2.71 -17.45 -38.32
CA PRO A 228 -1.90 -17.23 -37.12
C PRO A 228 -1.12 -18.50 -36.75
N LYS A 229 0.18 -18.35 -36.50
CA LYS A 229 1.05 -19.48 -36.17
C LYS A 229 0.49 -20.28 -34.97
N GLY A 230 0.29 -21.58 -35.15
CA GLY A 230 -0.26 -22.47 -34.13
C GLY A 230 -1.80 -22.57 -34.10
N PHE A 231 -2.51 -21.95 -35.04
CA PHE A 231 -3.98 -22.00 -35.14
C PHE A 231 -4.43 -22.53 -36.50
N LYS A 232 -5.57 -23.22 -36.53
CA LYS A 232 -6.17 -23.79 -37.76
C LYS A 232 -7.06 -22.78 -38.49
N SER A 233 -7.46 -21.70 -37.83
CA SER A 233 -8.27 -20.63 -38.40
C SER A 233 -8.14 -19.34 -37.59
N TRP A 234 -8.54 -18.21 -38.19
CA TRP A 234 -8.72 -16.95 -37.46
C TRP A 234 -9.83 -17.05 -36.41
N ASP A 235 -10.88 -17.82 -36.67
CA ASP A 235 -11.98 -18.09 -35.73
C ASP A 235 -11.44 -18.74 -34.45
N GLU A 236 -10.61 -19.79 -34.58
CA GLU A 236 -9.98 -20.47 -33.44
C GLU A 236 -9.08 -19.51 -32.64
N TYR A 237 -8.34 -18.66 -33.35
CA TYR A 237 -7.49 -17.64 -32.74
C TYR A 237 -8.32 -16.67 -31.90
N PHE A 238 -9.35 -16.04 -32.47
CA PHE A 238 -10.17 -15.07 -31.77
C PHE A 238 -10.92 -15.67 -30.58
N ILE A 239 -11.51 -16.86 -30.77
CA ILE A 239 -12.18 -17.59 -29.67
C ILE A 239 -11.20 -17.82 -28.52
N SER A 240 -9.96 -18.23 -28.80
CA SER A 240 -8.95 -18.46 -27.75
C SER A 240 -8.65 -17.21 -26.91
N LYS A 241 -8.73 -16.01 -27.50
CA LYS A 241 -8.46 -14.74 -26.82
C LYS A 241 -9.64 -14.26 -26.00
N PHE A 242 -10.83 -14.23 -26.59
CA PHE A 242 -12.00 -13.64 -25.92
C PHE A 242 -12.58 -14.58 -24.88
N LYS A 243 -12.46 -15.90 -25.09
CA LYS A 243 -12.84 -16.90 -24.09
C LYS A 243 -12.19 -16.62 -22.74
N VAL A 244 -10.89 -16.31 -22.72
CA VAL A 244 -10.17 -15.97 -21.49
C VAL A 244 -10.78 -14.74 -20.82
N ARG A 245 -10.91 -13.64 -21.55
CA ARG A 245 -11.35 -12.36 -20.99
C ARG A 245 -12.81 -12.37 -20.54
N ILE A 246 -13.69 -12.98 -21.33
CA ILE A 246 -15.13 -13.07 -21.04
C ILE A 246 -15.39 -14.02 -19.87
N THR A 247 -14.72 -15.17 -19.82
CA THR A 247 -14.85 -16.10 -18.69
C THR A 247 -14.36 -15.43 -17.39
N LYS A 248 -13.24 -14.70 -17.42
CA LYS A 248 -12.78 -13.92 -16.25
C LYS A 248 -13.77 -12.83 -15.83
N PHE A 249 -14.38 -12.15 -16.79
CA PHE A 249 -15.45 -11.17 -16.52
C PHE A 249 -16.63 -11.84 -15.79
N ASP A 250 -17.12 -12.97 -16.31
CA ASP A 250 -18.26 -13.66 -15.73
C ASP A 250 -17.95 -14.22 -14.33
N LEU A 251 -16.78 -14.84 -14.13
CA LEU A 251 -16.33 -15.32 -12.82
C LEU A 251 -16.23 -14.18 -11.80
N LYS A 252 -15.75 -13.00 -12.21
CA LYS A 252 -15.71 -11.83 -11.35
C LYS A 252 -17.12 -11.35 -10.97
N GLN A 253 -18.05 -11.28 -11.93
CA GLN A 253 -19.45 -10.94 -11.63
C GLN A 253 -20.09 -11.98 -10.70
N ASN A 254 -19.77 -13.25 -10.86
CA ASN A 254 -20.21 -14.32 -9.97
C ASN A 254 -19.70 -14.12 -8.54
N GLN A 255 -18.39 -13.89 -8.38
CA GLN A 255 -17.78 -13.67 -7.07
C GLN A 255 -18.41 -12.46 -6.33
N GLU A 256 -18.71 -11.38 -7.06
CA GLU A 256 -19.37 -10.18 -6.52
C GLU A 256 -20.76 -10.49 -5.92
N THR A 257 -21.40 -11.61 -6.31
CA THR A 257 -22.72 -12.01 -5.77
C THR A 257 -22.63 -12.55 -4.34
N ASN A 258 -21.52 -13.22 -4.00
CA ASN A 258 -21.27 -13.70 -2.64
C ASN A 258 -20.92 -12.55 -1.68
N GLU A 259 -20.23 -11.53 -2.19
CA GLU A 259 -19.90 -10.32 -1.42
C GLU A 259 -21.13 -9.43 -1.13
N ALA A 260 -22.26 -9.67 -1.82
CA ALA A 260 -23.52 -8.98 -1.60
C ALA A 260 -24.44 -9.70 -0.60
N GLU A 261 -24.35 -11.03 -0.49
CA GLU A 261 -25.11 -11.84 0.47
C GLU A 261 -24.43 -11.88 1.86
N GLN A 262 -23.11 -11.69 1.94
CA GLN A 262 -22.39 -11.47 3.21
C GLN A 262 -22.55 -10.05 3.80
N LYS A 263 -23.43 -9.20 3.25
CA LYS A 263 -23.63 -7.81 3.71
C LYS A 263 -24.75 -7.61 4.73
N GLU A 264 -25.43 -8.67 5.17
CA GLU A 264 -26.34 -8.59 6.32
C GLU A 264 -25.74 -9.10 7.64
N GLU A 265 -24.56 -9.70 7.63
CA GLU A 265 -23.71 -9.70 8.83
C GLU A 265 -22.97 -8.38 8.90
N LYS A 266 -23.08 -7.72 10.07
CA LYS A 266 -22.41 -6.47 10.42
C LYS A 266 -21.08 -6.35 9.69
N ASN A 267 -21.00 -5.34 8.81
CA ASN A 267 -19.74 -4.80 8.31
C ASN A 267 -18.74 -4.78 9.47
N PRO A 268 -17.67 -5.59 9.49
CA PRO A 268 -16.56 -5.34 10.38
C PRO A 268 -15.92 -4.07 9.81
N ASP A 269 -16.26 -2.95 10.43
CA ASP A 269 -15.72 -1.61 10.21
C ASP A 269 -15.56 -1.22 8.72
N SER A 270 -16.59 -0.60 8.15
CA SER A 270 -16.25 0.66 7.47
C SER A 270 -15.62 1.51 8.58
N LEU A 271 -14.28 1.66 8.53
CA LEU A 271 -13.55 2.55 9.45
C LEU A 271 -14.40 3.81 9.62
N PRO A 272 -14.69 4.25 10.86
CA PRO A 272 -15.47 5.46 11.08
C PRO A 272 -14.87 6.56 10.23
N ASP A 273 -15.72 7.30 9.51
CA ASP A 273 -15.27 8.31 8.56
C ASP A 273 -14.43 9.34 9.35
N LEU A 274 -13.10 9.21 9.24
CA LEU A 274 -12.18 10.01 10.04
C LEU A 274 -12.31 11.44 9.56
N LYS A 275 -12.78 12.34 10.45
CA LYS A 275 -12.88 13.76 10.13
C LYS A 275 -11.59 14.27 9.47
N PRO A 276 -11.61 15.08 8.40
CA PRO A 276 -10.38 15.63 7.83
C PRO A 276 -9.57 16.40 8.88
N LEU A 277 -8.26 16.50 8.68
CA LEU A 277 -7.36 17.23 9.57
C LEU A 277 -7.69 18.73 9.55
N VAL A 278 -8.04 19.24 8.36
CA VAL A 278 -8.53 20.59 8.13
C VAL A 278 -9.91 20.51 7.50
N ASP A 279 -10.88 21.23 8.06
CA ASP A 279 -12.23 21.26 7.52
C ASP A 279 -12.23 21.75 6.06
N GLY A 280 -12.98 21.06 5.20
CA GLY A 280 -13.06 21.37 3.77
C GLY A 280 -12.02 20.66 2.90
N ASP A 281 -11.06 19.89 3.47
CA ASP A 281 -10.18 19.03 2.66
C ASP A 281 -10.94 17.81 2.11
N LYS A 282 -11.49 17.96 0.90
CA LYS A 282 -12.18 16.88 0.16
C LYS A 282 -11.26 15.74 -0.27
N THR A 283 -9.94 15.90 -0.11
CA THR A 283 -8.94 14.93 -0.49
C THR A 283 -8.36 14.21 0.72
N SER A 284 -9.02 14.22 1.90
CA SER A 284 -8.53 13.57 3.11
C SER A 284 -8.50 12.04 3.04
N HIS A 285 -9.25 11.41 2.13
CA HIS A 285 -9.34 9.95 1.98
C HIS A 285 -8.88 9.45 0.60
N LEU A 286 -8.47 8.18 0.54
CA LEU A 286 -8.29 7.48 -0.73
C LEU A 286 -9.64 7.07 -1.31
N THR A 287 -9.78 7.21 -2.62
CA THR A 287 -10.89 6.60 -3.36
C THR A 287 -10.66 5.10 -3.52
N LYS A 288 -11.74 4.31 -3.68
CA LYS A 288 -11.64 2.86 -3.95
C LYS A 288 -10.77 2.54 -5.16
N GLU A 289 -10.83 3.39 -6.20
CA GLU A 289 -10.00 3.23 -7.39
C GLU A 289 -8.51 3.44 -7.08
N GLN A 290 -8.17 4.46 -6.28
CA GLN A 290 -6.80 4.68 -5.84
C GLN A 290 -6.27 3.51 -5.00
N GLU A 291 -7.07 2.96 -4.08
CA GLU A 291 -6.67 1.79 -3.29
C GLU A 291 -6.40 0.57 -4.17
N LYS A 292 -7.29 0.32 -5.15
CA LYS A 292 -7.10 -0.75 -6.13
C LYS A 292 -5.84 -0.54 -6.98
N ASN A 293 -5.56 0.68 -7.41
CA ASN A 293 -4.37 0.98 -8.22
C ASN A 293 -3.08 0.77 -7.40
N LEU A 294 -3.07 1.14 -6.11
CA LEU A 294 -1.89 0.97 -5.25
C LEU A 294 -1.48 -0.50 -5.12
N ILE A 295 -2.41 -1.43 -4.87
CA ILE A 295 -2.08 -2.86 -4.77
C ILE A 295 -1.62 -3.45 -6.10
N GLN A 296 -2.15 -2.95 -7.22
CA GLN A 296 -1.76 -3.40 -8.57
C GLN A 296 -0.37 -2.88 -8.99
N SER A 297 0.07 -1.75 -8.46
CA SER A 297 1.41 -1.20 -8.73
C SER A 297 2.54 -1.83 -7.92
N LEU A 298 2.22 -2.72 -6.97
CA LEU A 298 3.23 -3.31 -6.09
C LEU A 298 4.22 -4.20 -6.84
N PRO A 299 5.49 -4.23 -6.38
CA PRO A 299 6.52 -5.06 -6.98
C PRO A 299 6.25 -6.55 -6.79
N LEU A 300 6.69 -7.36 -7.76
CA LEU A 300 6.64 -8.81 -7.68
C LEU A 300 7.88 -9.32 -6.92
N LEU A 301 7.74 -9.54 -5.62
CA LEU A 301 8.84 -9.94 -4.76
C LEU A 301 9.07 -11.46 -4.79
N VAL A 302 10.34 -11.88 -4.71
CA VAL A 302 10.68 -13.29 -4.47
C VAL A 302 10.79 -13.54 -2.96
N PRO A 303 10.31 -14.70 -2.45
CA PRO A 303 10.46 -15.05 -1.05
C PRO A 303 11.89 -15.52 -0.76
N PHE A 304 12.33 -15.32 0.48
CA PHE A 304 13.51 -15.93 1.07
C PHE A 304 13.09 -16.96 2.11
N ILE A 305 13.94 -17.95 2.37
CA ILE A 305 13.68 -18.98 3.39
C ILE A 305 14.15 -18.45 4.75
N SER A 306 13.31 -18.54 5.78
CA SER A 306 13.69 -18.05 7.11
C SER A 306 14.91 -18.78 7.67
N SER A 307 15.84 -18.01 8.26
CA SER A 307 17.11 -18.53 8.79
C SER A 307 16.92 -19.53 9.96
N ASN A 308 15.80 -19.42 10.68
CA ASN A 308 15.41 -20.33 11.76
C ASN A 308 14.78 -21.63 11.26
N ASN A 309 14.27 -21.62 10.03
CA ASN A 309 13.49 -22.69 9.43
C ASN A 309 14.18 -23.25 8.17
N LEU A 310 15.52 -23.25 8.11
CA LEU A 310 16.28 -23.84 7.00
C LEU A 310 16.46 -25.35 7.25
N PRO A 311 15.70 -26.23 6.55
CA PRO A 311 15.97 -27.66 6.59
C PRO A 311 17.16 -28.00 5.67
N SER A 312 17.52 -29.29 5.63
CA SER A 312 18.66 -29.79 4.85
C SER A 312 18.39 -29.86 3.34
N SER A 313 17.14 -29.70 2.89
CA SER A 313 16.77 -29.70 1.45
C SER A 313 15.45 -28.99 1.18
N LEU A 314 15.23 -28.56 -0.07
CA LEU A 314 13.94 -27.95 -0.48
C LEU A 314 12.77 -28.92 -0.30
N SER A 315 12.95 -30.22 -0.56
CA SER A 315 11.88 -31.23 -0.40
C SER A 315 11.35 -31.26 1.04
N GLN A 316 12.22 -31.04 2.03
CA GLN A 316 11.80 -30.92 3.43
C GLN A 316 11.02 -29.62 3.67
N ILE A 317 11.38 -28.49 3.04
CA ILE A 317 10.60 -27.24 3.12
C ILE A 317 9.20 -27.47 2.56
N LYS A 318 9.08 -28.15 1.42
CA LYS A 318 7.78 -28.45 0.81
C LYS A 318 6.92 -29.34 1.70
N SER A 319 7.49 -30.41 2.26
CA SER A 319 6.79 -31.28 3.20
C SER A 319 6.34 -30.52 4.47
N GLN A 320 7.19 -29.65 5.01
CA GLN A 320 6.83 -28.77 6.13
C GLN A 320 5.73 -27.78 5.74
N PHE A 321 5.84 -27.12 4.60
CA PHE A 321 4.85 -26.17 4.12
C PHE A 321 3.47 -26.81 3.93
N ASP A 322 3.42 -28.00 3.33
CA ASP A 322 2.17 -28.72 3.08
C ASP A 322 1.51 -29.25 4.36
N SER A 323 2.31 -29.58 5.38
CA SER A 323 1.83 -30.09 6.67
C SER A 323 1.45 -29.01 7.68
N LEU A 324 1.91 -27.76 7.51
CA LEU A 324 1.59 -26.64 8.40
C LEU A 324 0.22 -26.01 8.07
N ASP A 325 -0.43 -25.45 9.09
CA ASP A 325 -1.59 -24.58 8.93
C ASP A 325 -1.25 -23.27 8.22
N ALA A 326 -2.23 -22.65 7.56
CA ALA A 326 -2.05 -21.45 6.75
C ALA A 326 -1.34 -20.28 7.47
N SER A 327 -1.55 -20.11 8.77
CA SER A 327 -0.88 -19.07 9.58
C SER A 327 0.61 -19.37 9.82
N LYS A 328 0.97 -20.63 10.05
CA LYS A 328 2.35 -21.07 10.31
C LYS A 328 3.19 -21.21 9.03
N ARG A 329 2.54 -21.47 7.88
CA ARG A 329 3.21 -21.47 6.56
C ARG A 329 3.96 -20.16 6.29
N GLN A 330 3.45 -19.04 6.84
CA GLN A 330 4.04 -17.72 6.66
C GLN A 330 5.33 -17.50 7.45
N GLU A 331 5.69 -18.40 8.38
CA GLU A 331 6.96 -18.33 9.12
C GLU A 331 8.12 -18.99 8.35
N LEU A 332 7.81 -19.81 7.34
CA LEU A 332 8.83 -20.47 6.51
C LEU A 332 9.50 -19.51 5.52
N PHE A 333 8.73 -18.53 5.05
CA PHE A 333 9.17 -17.59 4.02
C PHE A 333 8.99 -16.15 4.48
N TYR A 334 9.94 -15.30 4.13
CA TYR A 334 9.82 -13.85 4.31
C TYR A 334 10.10 -13.12 2.99
N PHE A 335 9.63 -11.88 2.91
CA PHE A 335 9.77 -11.05 1.70
C PHE A 335 10.55 -9.78 2.03
N ASN A 336 11.31 -9.29 1.05
CA ASN A 336 11.99 -8.00 1.15
C ASN A 336 11.00 -6.84 0.98
N ASN A 337 10.16 -6.62 1.99
CA ASN A 337 9.22 -5.49 2.07
C ASN A 337 9.41 -4.66 3.36
N PRO A 338 10.59 -4.09 3.62
CA PRO A 338 10.86 -3.35 4.84
C PRO A 338 10.24 -1.94 4.88
N ILE A 339 9.80 -1.44 3.72
CA ILE A 339 9.30 -0.08 3.54
C ILE A 339 7.77 -0.07 3.59
N ASN A 340 7.09 -0.69 2.63
CA ASN A 340 5.63 -0.59 2.50
C ASN A 340 4.91 -1.75 3.22
N THR A 341 4.90 -1.67 4.55
CA THR A 341 4.33 -2.70 5.42
C THR A 341 2.78 -2.77 5.42
N ARG A 342 2.09 -1.90 4.65
CA ARG A 342 0.64 -2.01 4.41
C ARG A 342 0.28 -3.35 3.77
N TYR A 343 1.12 -3.82 2.87
CA TYR A 343 0.85 -5.00 2.06
C TYR A 343 1.64 -6.20 2.55
N LYS A 344 0.94 -7.28 2.81
CA LYS A 344 1.52 -8.54 3.28
C LYS A 344 1.69 -9.50 2.11
N TYR A 345 2.91 -9.96 1.93
CA TYR A 345 3.26 -10.99 0.96
C TYR A 345 3.29 -12.35 1.67
N SER A 346 2.74 -13.37 1.02
CA SER A 346 2.71 -14.73 1.55
C SER A 346 2.84 -15.75 0.43
N VAL A 347 3.59 -16.82 0.69
CA VAL A 347 3.65 -17.97 -0.23
C VAL A 347 2.36 -18.77 -0.09
N PHE A 348 1.65 -18.97 -1.19
CA PHE A 348 0.40 -19.71 -1.23
C PHE A 348 0.62 -21.19 -1.60
N SER A 349 1.39 -21.43 -2.65
CA SER A 349 1.75 -22.77 -3.11
C SER A 349 3.03 -22.72 -3.93
N PHE A 350 3.75 -23.85 -3.99
CA PHE A 350 4.88 -24.03 -4.89
C PHE A 350 5.17 -25.52 -5.08
N ASP A 351 5.89 -25.84 -6.14
CA ASP A 351 6.43 -27.15 -6.44
C ASP A 351 7.97 -27.10 -6.45
N ILE A 352 8.63 -28.26 -6.50
CA ILE A 352 10.09 -28.38 -6.51
C ILE A 352 10.53 -29.17 -7.73
N SER A 353 11.59 -28.68 -8.37
CA SER A 353 12.31 -29.39 -9.42
C SER A 353 13.81 -29.28 -9.17
N GLY A 354 14.42 -30.34 -8.63
CA GLY A 354 15.83 -30.33 -8.25
C GLY A 354 16.11 -29.31 -7.14
N ASN A 355 17.00 -28.35 -7.41
CA ASN A 355 17.34 -27.25 -6.49
C ASN A 355 16.49 -26.00 -6.68
N ASP A 356 15.45 -26.08 -7.51
CA ASP A 356 14.61 -24.94 -7.87
C ASP A 356 13.22 -25.08 -7.27
N ILE A 357 12.68 -23.96 -6.78
CA ILE A 357 11.26 -23.78 -6.55
C ILE A 357 10.62 -23.40 -7.89
N ILE A 358 9.57 -24.10 -8.28
CA ILE A 358 8.81 -23.86 -9.51
C ILE A 358 7.33 -23.63 -9.22
N ASN A 359 6.63 -22.98 -10.15
CA ASN A 359 5.19 -22.68 -10.03
C ASN A 359 4.80 -22.01 -8.70
N LEU A 360 5.67 -21.15 -8.18
CA LEU A 360 5.48 -20.48 -6.90
C LEU A 360 4.41 -19.40 -7.02
N LYS A 361 3.28 -19.60 -6.35
CA LYS A 361 2.20 -18.61 -6.22
C LYS A 361 2.41 -17.78 -4.97
N VAL A 362 2.52 -16.46 -5.15
CA VAL A 362 2.62 -15.50 -4.06
C VAL A 362 1.36 -14.65 -4.02
N HIS A 363 0.80 -14.52 -2.82
CA HIS A 363 -0.38 -13.74 -2.53
C HIS A 363 0.00 -12.44 -1.81
N ILE A 364 -0.53 -11.32 -2.28
CA ILE A 364 -0.44 -9.99 -1.67
C ILE A 364 -1.82 -9.62 -1.13
N SER A 365 -1.91 -9.31 0.15
CA SER A 365 -3.13 -8.80 0.78
C SER A 365 -2.88 -7.44 1.42
N ASP A 366 -3.86 -6.53 1.35
CA ASP A 366 -3.84 -5.28 2.10
C ASP A 366 -4.24 -5.51 3.57
N ASN A 367 -3.40 -5.08 4.51
CA ASN A 367 -3.65 -5.21 5.96
C ASN A 367 -4.78 -4.31 6.47
N ILE A 368 -5.18 -3.30 5.71
CA ILE A 368 -6.30 -2.38 6.03
C ILE A 368 -7.60 -2.88 5.43
N ASN A 369 -7.58 -3.31 4.18
CA ASN A 369 -8.73 -3.87 3.50
C ASN A 369 -8.39 -5.24 2.91
N PRO A 370 -8.56 -6.33 3.68
CA PRO A 370 -8.20 -7.68 3.24
C PRO A 370 -8.89 -8.16 1.96
N LYS A 371 -9.96 -7.49 1.51
CA LYS A 371 -10.62 -7.78 0.21
C LYS A 371 -9.80 -7.31 -0.99
N LEU A 372 -8.88 -6.37 -0.78
CA LEU A 372 -7.91 -5.97 -1.79
C LEU A 372 -6.75 -6.97 -1.74
N GLU A 373 -6.80 -7.92 -2.67
CA GLU A 373 -5.78 -8.93 -2.85
C GLU A 373 -5.29 -9.02 -4.30
N ARG A 374 -4.07 -9.52 -4.48
CA ARG A 374 -3.46 -9.82 -5.79
C ARG A 374 -2.59 -11.06 -5.65
N THR A 375 -2.64 -11.97 -6.63
CA THR A 375 -1.74 -13.12 -6.70
C THR A 375 -0.83 -12.97 -7.93
N TYR A 376 0.40 -13.49 -7.85
CA TYR A 376 1.29 -13.61 -9.00
C TYR A 376 2.09 -14.93 -8.96
N LEU A 377 2.55 -15.34 -10.13
CA LEU A 377 3.30 -16.58 -10.34
C LEU A 377 4.78 -16.27 -10.59
N ILE A 378 5.65 -17.02 -9.91
CA ILE A 378 7.07 -17.12 -10.22
C ILE A 378 7.28 -18.52 -10.81
N GLU A 379 7.57 -18.59 -12.11
CA GLU A 379 7.72 -19.86 -12.83
C GLU A 379 8.86 -20.70 -12.26
N LYS A 380 9.99 -20.05 -11.96
CA LYS A 380 11.20 -20.70 -11.48
C LYS A 380 12.07 -19.75 -10.65
N TYR A 381 12.55 -20.21 -9.51
CA TYR A 381 13.46 -19.47 -8.63
C TYR A 381 14.34 -20.43 -7.80
N THR A 382 15.63 -20.13 -7.71
CA THR A 382 16.60 -20.89 -6.91
C THR A 382 16.87 -20.16 -5.60
N PRO A 383 16.30 -20.60 -4.45
CA PRO A 383 16.59 -19.99 -3.16
C PRO A 383 17.98 -20.33 -2.64
N SER A 384 18.58 -19.39 -1.92
CA SER A 384 19.77 -19.69 -1.10
C SER A 384 19.37 -20.57 0.08
N GLN A 385 20.04 -21.71 0.24
CA GLN A 385 19.87 -22.61 1.38
C GLN A 385 20.93 -22.34 2.48
N ASP A 386 21.75 -21.31 2.32
CA ASP A 386 22.79 -20.98 3.28
C ASP A 386 22.23 -20.19 4.48
N LYS A 387 22.49 -20.69 5.70
CA LYS A 387 22.00 -20.08 6.94
C LYS A 387 22.50 -18.67 7.15
N TYR A 388 23.77 -18.40 6.93
CA TYR A 388 24.35 -17.09 7.17
C TYR A 388 23.90 -16.08 6.10
N PHE A 389 23.71 -16.52 4.86
CA PHE A 389 23.12 -15.69 3.81
C PHE A 389 21.70 -15.24 4.17
N ASN A 390 20.83 -16.18 4.55
CA ASN A 390 19.45 -15.85 4.93
C ASN A 390 19.40 -15.00 6.21
N LEU A 391 20.26 -15.27 7.19
CA LEU A 391 20.37 -14.44 8.40
C LEU A 391 20.81 -13.00 8.09
N LEU A 392 21.75 -12.81 7.16
CA LEU A 392 22.14 -11.48 6.69
C LEU A 392 20.99 -10.80 5.95
N LYS A 393 20.24 -11.51 5.09
CA LYS A 393 19.07 -10.94 4.42
C LYS A 393 17.96 -10.52 5.38
N GLU A 394 17.65 -11.34 6.39
CA GLU A 394 16.70 -10.95 7.46
C GLU A 394 17.20 -9.72 8.21
N THR A 395 18.50 -9.66 8.51
CA THR A 395 19.10 -8.50 9.18
C THR A 395 19.03 -7.25 8.31
N GLU A 396 19.31 -7.35 7.00
CA GLU A 396 19.20 -6.24 6.04
C GLU A 396 17.79 -5.64 6.04
N ILE A 397 16.77 -6.49 5.92
CA ILE A 397 15.35 -6.08 5.94
C ILE A 397 15.00 -5.39 7.26
N LYS A 398 15.41 -5.98 8.39
CA LYS A 398 15.15 -5.39 9.70
C LYS A 398 15.81 -4.02 9.85
N SER A 399 17.07 -3.87 9.44
CA SER A 399 17.81 -2.61 9.51
C SER A 399 17.18 -1.50 8.68
N ILE A 400 16.64 -1.82 7.50
CA ILE A 400 15.90 -0.85 6.67
C ILE A 400 14.57 -0.49 7.34
N SER A 401 13.86 -1.47 7.89
CA SER A 401 12.58 -1.26 8.55
C SER A 401 12.70 -0.36 9.80
N GLU A 402 13.83 -0.43 10.52
CA GLU A 402 14.15 0.45 11.65
C GLU A 402 14.28 1.93 11.25
N ILE A 403 14.48 2.24 9.96
CA ILE A 403 14.40 3.63 9.47
C ILE A 403 12.93 4.04 9.35
N PHE A 404 12.08 3.24 8.71
CA PHE A 404 10.72 3.65 8.38
C PHE A 404 9.70 3.54 9.51
N LYS A 405 9.83 2.56 10.42
CA LYS A 405 8.88 2.40 11.54
C LYS A 405 8.77 3.66 12.41
N PRO A 406 9.89 4.30 12.83
CA PRO A 406 9.83 5.57 13.55
C PRO A 406 9.23 6.72 12.73
N LEU A 407 9.49 6.76 11.41
CA LEU A 407 8.90 7.76 10.50
C LEU A 407 7.37 7.67 10.51
N TYR A 408 6.83 6.45 10.39
CA TYR A 408 5.39 6.20 10.41
C TYR A 408 4.78 6.59 11.74
N LYS A 409 5.43 6.21 12.84
CA LYS A 409 5.00 6.58 14.19
C LYS A 409 4.99 8.11 14.39
N GLY A 410 6.00 8.81 13.89
CA GLY A 410 6.06 10.29 13.93
C GLY A 410 4.95 10.96 13.12
N LEU A 411 4.39 10.28 12.11
CA LEU A 411 3.22 10.73 11.36
C LEU A 411 1.88 10.31 11.99
N GLY A 412 1.89 9.65 13.14
CA GLY A 412 0.68 9.12 13.78
C GLY A 412 0.16 7.84 13.14
N LEU A 413 1.00 7.10 12.41
CA LEU A 413 0.68 5.83 11.78
C LEU A 413 1.33 4.65 12.54
N ASP A 414 0.74 3.48 12.35
CA ASP A 414 1.31 2.20 12.75
C ASP A 414 1.88 1.45 11.52
N GLU A 415 2.43 0.25 11.74
CA GLU A 415 3.00 -0.57 10.67
C GLU A 415 1.94 -1.06 9.65
N LYS A 416 0.64 -0.95 9.94
CA LYS A 416 -0.40 -1.27 8.96
C LYS A 416 -0.53 -0.16 7.90
N LEU A 417 0.03 1.02 8.15
CA LEU A 417 0.10 2.13 7.20
C LEU A 417 -1.29 2.52 6.63
N ASP A 418 -2.26 2.71 7.53
CA ASP A 418 -3.56 3.29 7.16
C ASP A 418 -3.39 4.77 6.78
N TYR A 419 -3.22 5.02 5.48
CA TYR A 419 -3.02 6.37 4.95
C TYR A 419 -4.20 7.32 5.23
N ASN A 420 -5.39 6.80 5.54
CA ASN A 420 -6.54 7.65 5.90
C ASN A 420 -6.37 8.28 7.29
N LYS A 421 -5.57 7.68 8.19
CA LYS A 421 -5.24 8.25 9.51
C LYS A 421 -4.39 9.53 9.44
N LEU A 422 -3.78 9.82 8.29
CA LEU A 422 -3.12 11.12 8.06
C LEU A 422 -4.13 12.27 7.96
N ARG A 423 -5.38 11.97 7.59
CA ARG A 423 -6.52 12.90 7.52
C ARG A 423 -6.31 14.11 6.61
N ASN A 424 -5.25 14.15 5.79
CA ASN A 424 -4.93 15.27 4.89
C ASN A 424 -4.33 14.79 3.56
N GLY A 425 -4.81 15.35 2.46
CA GLY A 425 -4.39 14.98 1.11
C GLY A 425 -2.93 15.26 0.79
N TYR A 426 -2.36 16.37 1.28
CA TYR A 426 -0.96 16.71 1.03
C TYR A 426 0.00 15.78 1.78
N LEU A 427 -0.27 15.50 3.05
CA LEU A 427 0.53 14.56 3.85
C LEU A 427 0.49 13.16 3.25
N ARG A 428 -0.70 12.72 2.82
CA ARG A 428 -0.86 11.41 2.18
C ARG A 428 -0.08 11.31 0.88
N LYS A 429 -0.22 12.30 -0.02
CA LYS A 429 0.54 12.34 -1.28
C LYS A 429 2.04 12.35 -1.05
N ALA A 430 2.51 13.11 -0.06
CA ALA A 430 3.93 13.16 0.28
C ALA A 430 4.46 11.82 0.80
N LEU A 431 3.75 11.17 1.73
CA LEU A 431 4.17 9.87 2.26
C LEU A 431 4.15 8.79 1.17
N LEU A 432 3.10 8.73 0.35
CA LEU A 432 3.02 7.79 -0.78
C LEU A 432 4.20 7.99 -1.73
N ALA A 433 4.48 9.24 -2.14
CA ALA A 433 5.59 9.53 -3.05
C ALA A 433 6.97 9.18 -2.44
N MET A 434 7.16 9.39 -1.13
CA MET A 434 8.36 8.94 -0.43
C MET A 434 8.48 7.41 -0.43
N ILE A 435 7.43 6.69 -0.06
CA ILE A 435 7.42 5.22 -0.05
C ILE A 435 7.71 4.68 -1.45
N ASP A 436 7.02 5.18 -2.48
CA ASP A 436 7.19 4.74 -3.86
C ASP A 436 8.60 4.98 -4.37
N SER A 437 9.17 6.16 -4.09
CA SER A 437 10.54 6.49 -4.51
C SER A 437 11.58 5.63 -3.80
N ALA A 438 11.39 5.36 -2.50
CA ALA A 438 12.30 4.50 -1.74
C ALA A 438 12.21 3.04 -2.18
N LEU A 439 11.02 2.54 -2.53
CA LEU A 439 10.86 1.22 -3.15
C LEU A 439 11.57 1.15 -4.49
N GLN A 440 11.35 2.12 -5.39
CA GLN A 440 12.02 2.16 -6.69
C GLN A 440 13.55 2.19 -6.55
N MET A 441 14.07 3.01 -5.63
CA MET A 441 15.49 3.06 -5.29
C MET A 441 16.02 1.71 -4.80
N SER A 442 15.25 0.99 -3.99
CA SER A 442 15.66 -0.28 -3.37
C SER A 442 15.77 -1.43 -4.38
N PHE A 443 14.96 -1.40 -5.45
CA PHE A 443 14.88 -2.48 -6.45
C PHE A 443 15.53 -2.14 -7.79
N LYS A 444 16.06 -0.91 -7.95
CA LYS A 444 16.74 -0.51 -9.19
C LYS A 444 17.94 -1.41 -9.46
N ALA A 445 18.01 -1.97 -10.66
CA ALA A 445 19.09 -2.86 -11.09
C ALA A 445 20.12 -2.09 -11.94
N ASP A 446 20.95 -1.26 -11.30
CA ASP A 446 22.12 -0.65 -11.94
C ASP A 446 23.39 -0.83 -11.05
N LYS A 447 24.57 -0.66 -11.64
CA LYS A 447 25.86 -0.98 -10.97
C LYS A 447 26.11 -0.15 -9.71
N ASP A 448 25.57 1.06 -9.69
CA ASP A 448 25.70 2.04 -8.61
C ASP A 448 24.42 2.16 -7.76
N SER A 449 23.46 1.24 -7.93
CA SER A 449 22.22 1.19 -7.14
C SER A 449 22.52 0.83 -5.71
N TYR A 450 21.59 1.23 -4.83
CA TYR A 450 21.53 0.67 -3.50
C TYR A 450 21.55 -0.86 -3.53
N SER A 451 20.76 -1.50 -4.41
CA SER A 451 20.68 -2.97 -4.51
C SER A 451 22.05 -3.62 -4.81
N ALA A 452 22.82 -3.05 -5.75
CA ALA A 452 24.14 -3.56 -6.09
C ALA A 452 25.14 -3.35 -4.94
N ILE A 453 25.12 -2.21 -4.27
CA ILE A 453 26.00 -1.93 -3.13
C ILE A 453 25.63 -2.79 -1.92
N SER A 454 24.34 -2.92 -1.59
CA SER A 454 23.87 -3.72 -0.46
C SER A 454 24.24 -5.19 -0.67
N ASN A 455 24.12 -5.71 -1.89
CA ASN A 455 24.57 -7.05 -2.23
C ASN A 455 26.10 -7.21 -2.08
N LYS A 456 26.93 -6.22 -2.46
CA LYS A 456 28.39 -6.28 -2.21
C LYS A 456 28.72 -6.32 -0.72
N ILE A 457 28.02 -5.50 0.09
CA ILE A 457 28.17 -5.50 1.55
C ILE A 457 27.77 -6.87 2.09
N LEU A 458 26.63 -7.41 1.66
CA LEU A 458 26.16 -8.73 2.08
C LEU A 458 27.17 -9.82 1.76
N GLN A 459 27.70 -9.87 0.54
CA GLN A 459 28.71 -10.86 0.15
C GLN A 459 29.97 -10.77 1.01
N LYS A 460 30.45 -9.56 1.31
CA LYS A 460 31.59 -9.33 2.21
C LYS A 460 31.34 -9.90 3.61
N TYR A 461 30.16 -9.66 4.18
CA TYR A 461 29.83 -10.17 5.52
C TYR A 461 29.49 -11.66 5.52
N TRP A 462 28.96 -12.18 4.41
CA TRP A 462 28.72 -13.61 4.24
C TRP A 462 30.03 -14.39 4.30
N VAL A 463 31.07 -13.96 3.56
CA VAL A 463 32.41 -14.57 3.63
C VAL A 463 33.02 -14.48 5.05
N LYS A 464 32.84 -13.35 5.75
CA LYS A 464 33.31 -13.19 7.14
C LYS A 464 32.65 -14.17 8.10
N LEU A 465 31.33 -14.37 8.00
CA LEU A 465 30.58 -15.28 8.87
C LEU A 465 30.96 -16.75 8.62
N GLN A 466 31.31 -17.10 7.37
CA GLN A 466 31.83 -18.44 7.07
C GLN A 466 33.22 -18.66 7.68
N GLY A 467 34.07 -17.62 7.71
CA GLY A 467 35.44 -17.69 8.21
C GLY A 467 35.59 -17.62 9.74
N ASP A 468 34.72 -16.89 10.45
CA ASP A 468 34.74 -16.79 11.92
C ASP A 468 33.32 -16.81 12.51
N LYS A 469 32.89 -18.01 12.90
CA LYS A 469 31.54 -18.27 13.43
C LYS A 469 31.37 -17.80 14.88
N THR A 470 32.46 -17.62 15.63
CA THR A 470 32.42 -17.27 17.06
C THR A 470 31.98 -15.82 17.29
N ASN A 471 32.13 -14.96 16.29
CA ASN A 471 31.84 -13.54 16.37
C ASN A 471 30.55 -13.12 15.65
N THR A 472 29.65 -14.08 15.40
CA THR A 472 28.42 -13.87 14.59
C THR A 472 27.62 -12.65 15.03
N LYS A 473 27.38 -12.48 16.34
CA LYS A 473 26.57 -11.36 16.87
C LYS A 473 27.17 -9.99 16.52
N LYS A 474 28.45 -9.79 16.80
CA LYS A 474 29.16 -8.54 16.49
C LYS A 474 29.17 -8.25 14.99
N GLN A 475 29.42 -9.28 14.18
CA GLN A 475 29.43 -9.14 12.72
C GLN A 475 28.04 -8.75 12.17
N LEU A 476 26.96 -9.28 12.72
CA LEU A 476 25.59 -8.87 12.36
C LEU A 476 25.28 -7.43 12.81
N GLU A 477 25.75 -7.01 13.99
CA GLU A 477 25.60 -5.63 14.45
C GLU A 477 26.34 -4.63 13.55
N GLU A 478 27.58 -4.95 13.15
CA GLU A 478 28.34 -4.15 12.19
C GLU A 478 27.69 -4.11 10.81
N PHE A 479 27.18 -5.25 10.33
CA PHE A 479 26.44 -5.34 9.08
C PHE A 479 25.18 -4.47 9.13
N SER A 480 24.38 -4.58 10.20
CA SER A 480 23.16 -3.77 10.41
C SER A 480 23.45 -2.27 10.37
N LYS A 481 24.49 -1.81 11.10
CA LYS A 481 24.92 -0.40 11.08
C LYS A 481 25.33 0.05 9.68
N THR A 482 26.09 -0.78 8.96
CA THR A 482 26.57 -0.49 7.61
C THR A 482 25.41 -0.39 6.62
N ILE A 483 24.46 -1.32 6.67
CA ILE A 483 23.25 -1.31 5.83
C ILE A 483 22.40 -0.08 6.12
N ARG A 484 22.14 0.22 7.39
CA ARG A 484 21.34 1.39 7.79
C ARG A 484 21.98 2.68 7.30
N TYR A 485 23.27 2.88 7.56
CA TYR A 485 24.02 4.06 7.10
C TYR A 485 24.00 4.20 5.56
N THR A 486 24.21 3.09 4.86
CA THR A 486 24.21 3.07 3.39
C THR A 486 22.82 3.44 2.86
N PHE A 487 21.78 2.76 3.33
CA PHE A 487 20.40 3.01 2.89
C PHE A 487 19.99 4.46 3.15
N PHE A 488 20.29 4.97 4.35
CA PHE A 488 20.00 6.35 4.73
C PHE A 488 20.73 7.36 3.85
N SER A 489 21.99 7.09 3.49
CA SER A 489 22.76 7.95 2.59
C SER A 489 22.17 8.01 1.18
N TYR A 490 21.60 6.91 0.68
CA TYR A 490 20.84 6.90 -0.56
C TYR A 490 19.52 7.67 -0.46
N LEU A 491 18.81 7.58 0.67
CA LEU A 491 17.62 8.43 0.89
C LEU A 491 17.98 9.93 0.88
N ASN A 492 19.14 10.31 1.41
CA ASN A 492 19.59 11.71 1.44
C ASN A 492 19.82 12.32 0.04
N SER A 493 20.16 11.49 -0.95
CA SER A 493 20.36 11.92 -2.34
C SER A 493 19.12 11.70 -3.22
N LEU A 494 18.14 10.92 -2.74
CA LEU A 494 16.93 10.62 -3.48
C LEU A 494 16.06 11.88 -3.69
N VAL A 495 15.59 12.05 -4.92
CA VAL A 495 14.71 13.15 -5.33
C VAL A 495 13.32 12.59 -5.63
N VAL A 496 12.31 13.14 -4.97
CA VAL A 496 10.89 12.82 -5.08
C VAL A 496 10.20 14.02 -5.70
N ASN A 497 9.68 13.90 -6.93
CA ASN A 497 9.00 15.00 -7.64
C ASN A 497 9.78 16.33 -7.60
N ASN A 498 11.07 16.30 -7.95
CA ASN A 498 12.01 17.44 -7.95
C ASN A 498 12.33 18.02 -6.55
N ILE A 499 12.06 17.28 -5.47
CA ILE A 499 12.31 17.69 -4.09
C ILE A 499 13.11 16.59 -3.39
N TYR A 500 14.12 16.93 -2.59
CA TYR A 500 14.86 15.92 -1.83
C TYR A 500 13.93 15.14 -0.88
N PHE A 501 14.17 13.84 -0.74
CA PHE A 501 13.33 12.89 -0.01
C PHE A 501 12.83 13.42 1.33
N TRP A 502 13.74 13.82 2.22
CA TRP A 502 13.39 14.32 3.56
C TRP A 502 12.67 15.66 3.58
N THR A 503 12.79 16.46 2.51
CA THR A 503 12.10 17.75 2.34
C THR A 503 10.61 17.58 1.99
N THR A 504 10.23 16.42 1.45
CA THR A 504 8.88 16.16 0.92
C THR A 504 7.78 16.36 1.98
N ILE A 505 7.94 15.77 3.17
CA ILE A 505 6.96 15.88 4.26
C ILE A 505 6.95 17.28 4.88
N ALA A 506 8.10 17.94 5.02
CA ALA A 506 8.15 19.32 5.52
C ALA A 506 7.37 20.28 4.59
N LYS A 507 7.52 20.13 3.27
CA LYS A 507 6.72 20.89 2.30
C LYS A 507 5.22 20.60 2.41
N ALA A 508 4.84 19.34 2.64
CA ALA A 508 3.44 18.99 2.85
C ALA A 508 2.87 19.67 4.11
N TYR A 509 3.60 19.69 5.23
CA TYR A 509 3.16 20.41 6.42
C TYR A 509 3.07 21.93 6.24
N ASN A 510 3.93 22.54 5.41
CA ASN A 510 3.79 23.94 5.06
C ASN A 510 2.45 24.20 4.32
N LEU A 511 2.01 23.29 3.45
CA LEU A 511 0.70 23.38 2.80
C LEU A 511 -0.45 23.17 3.80
N VAL A 512 -0.32 22.23 4.74
CA VAL A 512 -1.28 22.04 5.84
C VAL A 512 -1.38 23.29 6.71
N GLN A 513 -0.26 23.95 7.02
CA GLN A 513 -0.24 25.20 7.78
C GLN A 513 -1.03 26.31 7.05
N LEU A 514 -0.92 26.40 5.72
CA LEU A 514 -1.69 27.35 4.92
C LEU A 514 -3.19 27.02 4.94
N GLN A 515 -3.56 25.75 4.79
CA GLN A 515 -4.96 25.31 4.90
C GLN A 515 -5.55 25.64 6.27
N PHE A 516 -4.81 25.43 7.36
CA PHE A 516 -5.26 25.85 8.70
C PHE A 516 -5.41 27.36 8.82
N SER A 517 -4.52 28.15 8.20
CA SER A 517 -4.64 29.61 8.23
C SER A 517 -5.94 30.09 7.59
N GLU A 518 -6.43 29.40 6.56
CA GLU A 518 -7.69 29.67 5.90
C GLU A 518 -8.86 29.19 6.77
N ALA A 519 -8.82 27.95 7.25
CA ALA A 519 -9.86 27.37 8.10
C ALA A 519 -10.10 28.20 9.37
N LEU A 520 -9.06 28.72 10.00
CA LEU A 520 -9.18 29.60 11.17
C LEU A 520 -9.98 30.88 10.87
N LYS A 521 -9.85 31.44 9.66
CA LYS A 521 -10.64 32.61 9.22
C LYS A 521 -12.08 32.23 8.93
N PHE A 522 -12.30 31.14 8.19
CA PHE A 522 -13.64 30.69 7.81
C PHE A 522 -14.47 30.22 9.01
N ASN A 523 -13.82 29.58 10.00
CA ASN A 523 -14.48 28.96 11.14
C ASN A 523 -14.51 29.87 12.39
N GLU A 524 -14.06 31.13 12.30
CA GLU A 524 -13.88 32.04 13.44
C GLU A 524 -15.10 32.10 14.37
N LYS A 525 -16.30 32.18 13.79
CA LYS A 525 -17.57 32.23 14.56
C LYS A 525 -17.79 30.97 15.40
N PHE A 526 -17.54 29.79 14.82
CA PHE A 526 -17.69 28.51 15.52
C PHE A 526 -16.66 28.38 16.64
N ILE A 527 -15.40 28.75 16.34
CA ILE A 527 -14.29 28.73 17.29
C ILE A 527 -14.62 29.59 18.52
N LYS A 528 -15.01 30.86 18.32
CA LYS A 528 -15.36 31.76 19.43
C LYS A 528 -16.52 31.24 20.28
N THR A 529 -17.55 30.70 19.61
CA THR A 529 -18.71 30.13 20.30
C THR A 529 -18.32 28.92 21.14
N ASN A 530 -17.50 28.01 20.58
CA ASN A 530 -17.05 26.80 21.27
C ASN A 530 -16.11 27.13 22.45
N LEU A 531 -15.23 28.12 22.31
CA LEU A 531 -14.38 28.58 23.41
C LEU A 531 -15.19 29.22 24.54
N ALA A 532 -16.19 30.04 24.22
CA ALA A 532 -17.08 30.63 25.22
C ALA A 532 -17.83 29.56 26.02
N GLU A 533 -18.29 28.49 25.37
CA GLU A 533 -18.98 27.36 26.00
C GLU A 533 -18.12 26.63 27.04
N ILE A 534 -16.80 26.56 26.86
CA ILE A 534 -15.87 25.97 27.82
C ILE A 534 -15.15 26.99 28.70
N LYS A 535 -15.49 28.29 28.59
CA LYS A 535 -14.77 29.40 29.24
C LYS A 535 -13.26 29.43 28.93
N GLY A 536 -12.91 29.07 27.69
CA GLY A 536 -11.54 29.02 27.20
C GLY A 536 -11.00 30.39 26.74
N ASN A 537 -9.69 30.53 26.70
CA ASN A 537 -8.98 31.73 26.23
C ASN A 537 -8.72 31.64 24.72
N GLU A 538 -9.14 32.66 23.98
CA GLU A 538 -8.97 32.76 22.52
C GLU A 538 -7.50 32.74 22.07
N ASN A 539 -6.57 33.20 22.92
CA ASN A 539 -5.16 33.22 22.59
C ASN A 539 -4.54 31.82 22.48
N VAL A 540 -5.09 30.80 23.15
CA VAL A 540 -4.53 29.44 23.14
C VAL A 540 -4.44 28.89 21.71
N LEU A 541 -5.50 29.08 20.92
CA LEU A 541 -5.53 28.60 19.54
C LEU A 541 -4.49 29.33 18.67
N ARG A 542 -4.43 30.66 18.81
CA ARG A 542 -3.49 31.51 18.07
C ARG A 542 -2.03 31.16 18.42
N GLU A 543 -1.72 31.00 19.70
CA GLU A 543 -0.39 30.65 20.17
C GLU A 543 0.01 29.24 19.72
N LEU A 544 -0.91 28.27 19.77
CA LEU A 544 -0.64 26.91 19.27
C LEU A 544 -0.35 26.93 17.77
N PHE A 545 -1.13 27.68 16.98
CA PHE A 545 -0.89 27.85 15.55
C PHE A 545 0.47 28.49 15.24
N LEU A 546 0.86 29.52 16.01
CA LEU A 546 2.16 30.19 15.88
C LEU A 546 3.32 29.29 16.29
N LEU A 547 3.18 28.53 17.38
CA LEU A 547 4.14 27.52 17.80
C LEU A 547 4.35 26.50 16.69
N ASN A 548 3.26 26.00 16.10
CA ASN A 548 3.37 25.02 15.03
C ASN A 548 4.04 25.57 13.77
N LYS A 549 3.76 26.84 13.44
CA LYS A 549 4.46 27.55 12.37
C LYS A 549 5.97 27.64 12.64
N GLN A 550 6.37 27.94 13.89
CA GLN A 550 7.78 27.96 14.29
C GLN A 550 8.43 26.57 14.19
N LEU A 551 7.73 25.51 14.59
CA LEU A 551 8.22 24.14 14.44
C LEU A 551 8.40 23.76 12.98
N ASN A 552 7.46 24.13 12.09
CA ASN A 552 7.60 23.93 10.64
C ASN A 552 8.84 24.64 10.05
N TYR A 553 9.16 25.85 10.52
CA TYR A 553 10.39 26.53 10.14
C TYR A 553 11.64 25.83 10.66
N LYS A 554 11.65 25.42 11.93
CA LYS A 554 12.75 24.62 12.50
C LYS A 554 12.95 23.31 11.74
N PHE A 555 11.87 22.67 11.33
CA PHE A 555 11.91 21.43 10.56
C PHE A 555 12.54 21.63 9.18
N THR A 556 12.13 22.70 8.48
CA THR A 556 12.73 23.07 7.19
C THR A 556 14.22 23.44 7.34
N ALA A 557 14.59 24.14 8.42
CA ALA A 557 15.98 24.50 8.71
C ALA A 557 16.85 23.27 9.02
N LEU A 558 16.36 22.35 9.86
CA LEU A 558 17.05 21.08 10.17
C LEU A 558 17.34 20.27 8.91
N ILE A 559 16.38 20.20 7.98
CA ILE A 559 16.57 19.46 6.73
C ILE A 559 17.64 20.10 5.83
N SER A 560 17.79 21.43 5.91
CA SER A 560 18.81 22.17 5.16
C SER A 560 20.20 22.04 5.78
N GLN A 561 20.28 21.81 7.09
CA GLN A 561 21.52 21.61 7.84
C GLN A 561 21.84 20.12 7.90
N ARG A 562 22.63 19.63 6.93
CA ARG A 562 23.11 18.25 6.96
C ARG A 562 24.15 18.09 8.07
N ASP A 563 23.83 17.31 9.10
CA ASP A 563 24.78 16.94 10.15
C ASP A 563 25.60 15.72 9.72
N PHE A 564 26.87 15.66 10.15
CA PHE A 564 27.70 14.45 10.03
C PHE A 564 27.14 13.31 10.89
N ASN A 565 26.44 13.62 12.00
CA ASN A 565 25.78 12.64 12.84
C ASN A 565 24.36 12.33 12.34
N GLN A 566 24.25 11.35 11.43
CA GLN A 566 22.97 10.94 10.84
C GLN A 566 21.95 10.43 11.87
N GLU A 567 22.38 9.71 12.91
CA GLU A 567 21.47 9.17 13.92
C GLU A 567 20.83 10.30 14.75
N LYS A 568 21.65 11.27 15.18
CA LYS A 568 21.15 12.46 15.87
C LYS A 568 20.24 13.28 14.98
N TRP A 569 20.67 13.58 13.75
CA TRP A 569 19.86 14.32 12.79
C TRP A 569 18.50 13.67 12.56
N TYR A 570 18.47 12.34 12.43
CA TYR A 570 17.23 11.61 12.22
C TYR A 570 16.33 11.61 13.45
N SER A 571 16.90 11.49 14.65
CA SER A 571 16.15 11.65 15.90
C SER A 571 15.50 13.04 16.00
N ASP A 572 16.26 14.10 15.73
CA ASP A 572 15.78 15.48 15.76
C ASP A 572 14.70 15.71 14.67
N TYR A 573 14.83 15.06 13.51
CA TYR A 573 13.83 15.05 12.43
C TYR A 573 12.50 14.46 12.91
N LEU A 574 12.56 13.28 13.55
CA LEU A 574 11.38 12.58 14.05
C LEU A 574 10.68 13.31 15.20
N GLU A 575 11.45 13.95 16.08
CA GLU A 575 10.91 14.75 17.18
C GLU A 575 10.10 15.94 16.66
N LEU A 576 10.67 16.72 15.71
CA LEU A 576 9.96 17.83 15.08
C LEU A 576 8.72 17.35 14.32
N LEU A 577 8.86 16.26 13.56
CA LEU A 577 7.75 15.65 12.83
C LEU A 577 6.57 15.29 13.75
N SER A 578 6.86 14.59 14.85
CA SER A 578 5.85 14.18 15.84
C SER A 578 5.21 15.39 16.53
N GLY A 579 6.00 16.38 16.92
CA GLY A 579 5.50 17.61 17.54
C GLY A 579 4.59 18.41 16.60
N ILE A 580 4.95 18.51 15.31
CA ILE A 580 4.15 19.19 14.29
C ILE A 580 2.81 18.48 14.08
N LYS A 581 2.85 17.14 13.93
CA LYS A 581 1.66 16.32 13.76
C LYS A 581 0.71 16.46 14.95
N HIS A 582 1.24 16.32 16.17
CA HIS A 582 0.48 16.43 17.40
C HIS A 582 -0.24 17.77 17.51
N ASN A 583 0.46 18.88 17.25
CA ASN A 583 -0.15 20.21 17.29
C ASN A 583 -1.24 20.37 16.22
N PHE A 584 -1.06 19.83 15.01
CA PHE A 584 -2.11 19.86 14.00
C PHE A 584 -3.34 19.02 14.38
N ASP A 585 -3.15 17.90 15.08
CA ASP A 585 -4.28 17.11 15.60
C ASP A 585 -5.08 17.90 16.64
N LEU A 586 -4.39 18.62 17.54
CA LEU A 586 -5.05 19.52 18.49
C LEU A 586 -5.78 20.66 17.77
N LEU A 587 -5.12 21.30 16.80
CA LEU A 587 -5.71 22.37 15.98
C LEU A 587 -6.94 21.88 15.21
N SER A 588 -6.97 20.63 14.74
CA SER A 588 -8.10 20.06 14.01
C SER A 588 -9.40 20.07 14.83
N ASN A 589 -9.30 19.75 16.12
CA ASN A 589 -10.45 19.79 17.01
C ASN A 589 -10.83 21.23 17.38
N LEU A 590 -9.82 22.07 17.63
CA LEU A 590 -10.04 23.45 18.09
C LEU A 590 -10.49 24.41 16.99
N ALA A 591 -10.12 24.17 15.74
CA ALA A 591 -10.47 24.99 14.58
C ALA A 591 -11.71 24.46 13.82
N SER A 592 -12.45 23.52 14.41
CA SER A 592 -13.62 22.87 13.82
C SER A 592 -14.77 23.84 13.52
N ASN A 593 -15.48 23.61 12.41
CA ASN A 593 -16.74 24.27 12.04
C ASN A 593 -17.99 23.64 12.67
N ILE A 594 -17.80 22.70 13.61
CA ILE A 594 -18.87 22.00 14.31
C ILE A 594 -19.14 22.68 15.65
N SER A 595 -20.42 22.89 15.99
CA SER A 595 -20.80 23.42 17.30
C SER A 595 -20.77 22.32 18.37
N ILE A 596 -20.13 22.61 19.51
CA ILE A 596 -20.04 21.67 20.63
C ILE A 596 -21.22 21.73 21.61
N LYS A 597 -22.12 22.71 21.45
CA LYS A 597 -23.15 23.02 22.46
C LYS A 597 -24.16 21.87 22.66
N ALA A 598 -24.52 21.19 21.57
CA ALA A 598 -25.52 20.12 21.57
C ALA A 598 -24.92 18.71 21.47
N ASN A 599 -23.61 18.58 21.24
CA ASN A 599 -22.94 17.30 21.04
C ASN A 599 -21.92 17.03 22.15
N LYS A 600 -22.22 16.05 23.01
CA LYS A 600 -21.40 15.70 24.18
C LYS A 600 -20.02 15.18 23.78
N GLU A 601 -19.92 14.38 22.73
CA GLU A 601 -18.65 13.81 22.24
C GLU A 601 -17.75 14.89 21.66
N GLU A 602 -18.30 15.77 20.83
CA GLU A 602 -17.57 16.92 20.28
C GLU A 602 -17.10 17.87 21.40
N LYS A 603 -17.93 18.10 22.42
CA LYS A 603 -17.56 18.90 23.60
C LYS A 603 -16.41 18.27 24.38
N GLU A 604 -16.42 16.96 24.57
CA GLU A 604 -15.35 16.23 25.26
C GLU A 604 -14.04 16.29 24.47
N ASN A 605 -14.09 16.01 23.16
CA ASN A 605 -12.93 16.06 22.27
C ASN A 605 -12.34 17.47 22.19
N PHE A 606 -13.18 18.50 22.08
CA PHE A 606 -12.75 19.90 22.08
C PHE A 606 -12.09 20.30 23.40
N ASN A 607 -12.71 19.96 24.54
CA ASN A 607 -12.17 20.31 25.86
C ASN A 607 -10.83 19.60 26.13
N LYS A 608 -10.72 18.31 25.75
CA LYS A 608 -9.47 17.55 25.85
C LYS A 608 -8.37 18.18 24.99
N ALA A 609 -8.68 18.55 23.75
CA ALA A 609 -7.74 19.21 22.86
C ALA A 609 -7.31 20.59 23.41
N TYR A 610 -8.24 21.35 24.01
CA TYR A 610 -7.95 22.66 24.60
C TYR A 610 -7.00 22.54 25.79
N LEU A 611 -7.28 21.63 26.74
CA LEU A 611 -6.43 21.42 27.90
C LEU A 611 -5.02 20.94 27.50
N GLU A 612 -4.94 20.05 26.51
CA GLU A 612 -3.63 19.60 26.02
C GLU A 612 -2.88 20.71 25.28
N ALA A 613 -3.57 21.56 24.52
CA ALA A 613 -2.96 22.74 23.90
C ALA A 613 -2.36 23.69 24.95
N VAL A 614 -3.06 23.94 26.05
CA VAL A 614 -2.55 24.73 27.19
C VAL A 614 -1.29 24.08 27.78
N ASN A 615 -1.30 22.75 27.97
CA ASN A 615 -0.13 22.02 28.46
C ASN A 615 1.07 22.12 27.52
N VAL A 616 0.86 21.97 26.22
CA VAL A 616 1.91 22.10 25.20
C VAL A 616 2.51 23.50 25.23
N LEU A 617 1.68 24.54 25.28
CA LEU A 617 2.13 25.94 25.34
C LEU A 617 2.92 26.23 26.62
N ASN A 618 2.43 25.77 27.77
CA ASN A 618 3.13 25.91 29.05
C ASN A 618 4.48 25.20 29.06
N LYS A 619 4.55 23.97 28.55
CA LYS A 619 5.81 23.23 28.40
C LYS A 619 6.78 23.98 27.50
N ASN A 620 6.33 24.45 26.34
CA ASN A 620 7.16 25.23 25.42
C ASN A 620 7.65 26.54 26.05
N TYR A 621 6.79 27.26 26.80
CA TYR A 621 7.19 28.46 27.53
C TYR A 621 8.29 28.17 28.56
N LEU A 622 8.14 27.11 29.35
CA LEU A 622 9.14 26.68 30.33
C LEU A 622 10.47 26.28 29.66
N GLU A 623 10.43 25.57 28.54
CA GLU A 623 11.64 25.22 27.77
C GLU A 623 12.32 26.44 27.17
N GLN A 624 11.56 27.38 26.60
CA GLN A 624 12.12 28.65 26.10
C GLN A 624 12.77 29.45 27.23
N LYS A 625 12.13 29.50 28.41
CA LYS A 625 12.73 30.14 29.59
C LYS A 625 14.03 29.47 30.00
N LYS A 626 14.12 28.13 29.98
CA LYS A 626 15.38 27.40 30.25
C LYS A 626 16.46 27.73 29.22
N ILE A 627 16.12 27.81 27.93
CA ILE A 627 17.08 28.14 26.86
C ILE A 627 17.60 29.58 27.03
N ILE A 628 16.70 30.54 27.28
CA ILE A 628 17.05 31.94 27.52
C ILE A 628 17.97 32.04 28.74
N LYS A 629 17.69 31.30 29.82
CA LYS A 629 18.57 31.22 30.98
C LYS A 629 19.95 30.65 30.66
N LYS A 630 20.02 29.57 29.86
CA LYS A 630 21.31 29.01 29.41
C LYS A 630 22.12 30.01 28.60
N LEU A 631 21.49 30.73 27.67
CA LEU A 631 22.15 31.80 26.91
C LEU A 631 22.63 32.93 27.82
N GLY A 632 21.80 33.35 28.78
CA GLY A 632 22.18 34.32 29.81
C GLY A 632 23.40 33.85 30.60
N THR A 633 23.41 32.61 31.07
CA THR A 633 24.57 32.00 31.74
C THR A 633 25.80 31.98 30.84
N SER A 634 25.69 31.60 29.57
CA SER A 634 26.82 31.62 28.62
C SER A 634 27.39 33.02 28.43
N PHE A 635 26.54 34.03 28.27
CA PHE A 635 26.99 35.43 28.17
C PHE A 635 27.68 35.92 29.44
N ILE A 636 27.19 35.55 30.62
CA ILE A 636 27.85 35.85 31.89
C ILE A 636 29.25 35.21 31.92
N VAL A 637 29.35 33.91 31.62
CA VAL A 637 30.64 33.18 31.65
C VAL A 637 31.64 33.76 30.67
N ILE A 638 31.24 34.00 29.41
CA ILE A 638 32.12 34.58 28.38
C ILE A 638 32.59 35.97 28.80
N SER A 639 31.69 36.80 29.34
CA SER A 639 32.02 38.15 29.80
C SER A 639 33.00 38.14 30.96
N LEU A 640 32.79 37.26 31.94
CA LEU A 640 33.71 37.10 33.08
C LEU A 640 35.10 36.67 32.62
N ILE A 641 35.20 35.72 31.68
CA ILE A 641 36.48 35.31 31.09
C ILE A 641 37.17 36.52 30.44
N ILE A 642 36.47 37.28 29.59
CA ILE A 642 37.04 38.46 28.91
C ILE A 642 37.47 39.54 29.92
N ILE A 643 36.69 39.78 30.97
CA ILE A 643 37.01 40.74 32.04
C ILE A 643 38.27 40.30 32.77
N ILE A 644 38.34 39.03 33.20
CA ILE A 644 39.51 38.47 33.89
C ILE A 644 40.76 38.55 33.00
N THR A 645 40.66 38.15 31.73
CA THR A 645 41.77 38.25 30.77
C THR A 645 42.23 39.69 30.58
N ASN A 646 41.30 40.65 30.47
CA ASN A 646 41.66 42.07 30.38
C ASN A 646 42.35 42.57 31.65
N ILE A 647 41.87 42.18 32.84
CA ILE A 647 42.51 42.55 34.11
C ILE A 647 43.94 41.99 34.17
N ILE A 648 44.15 40.73 33.77
CA ILE A 648 45.49 40.11 33.70
C ILE A 648 46.38 40.87 32.72
N ILE A 649 45.88 41.20 31.52
CA ILE A 649 46.63 41.99 30.52
C ILE A 649 46.99 43.36 31.08
N PHE A 650 46.06 44.07 31.74
CA PHE A 650 46.34 45.35 32.39
C PHE A 650 47.41 45.22 33.49
N ALA A 651 47.35 44.16 34.30
CA ALA A 651 48.33 43.88 35.33
C ALA A 651 49.74 43.58 34.76
N LEU A 652 49.83 42.80 33.69
CA LEU A 652 51.10 42.50 32.99
C LEU A 652 51.67 43.73 32.27
N LEU A 653 50.81 44.56 31.66
CA LEU A 653 51.21 45.77 30.95
C LEU A 653 51.67 46.90 31.88
N LYS A 654 51.33 46.87 33.18
CA LYS A 654 51.77 47.85 34.17
C LYS A 654 53.30 48.00 34.24
N ASN A 655 54.04 46.94 33.86
CA ASN A 655 55.50 46.89 33.91
C ASN A 655 56.19 47.10 32.55
N LEU A 656 55.43 47.35 31.47
CA LEU A 656 55.96 47.51 30.11
C LEU A 656 55.64 48.91 29.59
N LYS A 657 56.64 49.64 29.06
CA LYS A 657 56.48 50.98 28.42
C LYS A 657 55.73 50.87 27.07
N LEU A 658 54.49 50.39 27.08
CA LEU A 658 53.69 50.14 25.89
C LEU A 658 52.70 51.27 25.56
N LYS A 659 52.46 51.43 24.25
CA LYS A 659 51.82 52.57 23.59
C LYS A 659 50.34 52.72 23.96
N LYS A 660 49.87 53.96 24.21
CA LYS A 660 48.47 54.36 24.53
C LYS A 660 47.37 53.60 23.76
N LYS A 661 47.64 53.17 22.52
CA LYS A 661 46.71 52.39 21.68
C LYS A 661 46.29 51.06 22.30
N VAL A 662 47.17 50.33 22.97
CA VAL A 662 46.85 49.01 23.57
C VAL A 662 45.88 49.17 24.75
N ILE A 663 46.08 50.21 25.56
CA ILE A 663 45.19 50.55 26.68
C ILE A 663 43.79 50.90 26.17
N ILE A 664 43.71 51.76 25.14
CA ILE A 664 42.42 52.17 24.54
C ILE A 664 41.66 50.96 24.01
N ILE A 665 42.33 50.06 23.28
CA ILE A 665 41.71 48.85 22.73
C ILE A 665 41.16 47.95 23.86
N ASN A 666 41.95 47.69 24.91
CA ASN A 666 41.50 46.85 26.03
C ASN A 666 40.38 47.51 26.85
N SER A 667 40.37 48.84 27.00
CA SER A 667 39.26 49.56 27.63
C SER A 667 37.96 49.43 26.84
N VAL A 668 38.02 49.47 25.50
CA VAL A 668 36.84 49.24 24.65
C VAL A 668 36.35 47.80 24.77
N ILE A 669 37.26 46.82 24.75
CA ILE A 669 36.91 45.40 24.93
C ILE A 669 36.25 45.17 26.30
N LEU A 670 36.78 45.80 27.37
CA LEU A 670 36.23 45.70 28.71
C LEU A 670 34.82 46.30 28.80
N ALA A 671 34.59 47.46 28.16
CA ALA A 671 33.27 48.09 28.10
C ALA A 671 32.25 47.18 27.37
N ILE A 672 32.64 46.56 26.26
CA ILE A 672 31.81 45.58 25.54
C ILE A 672 31.52 44.37 26.43
N ALA A 673 32.52 43.84 27.14
CA ALA A 673 32.34 42.70 28.04
C ALA A 673 31.36 43.01 29.19
N LEU A 674 31.42 44.21 29.77
CA LEU A 674 30.46 44.65 30.80
C LEU A 674 29.03 44.76 30.25
N LEU A 675 28.86 45.25 29.01
CA LEU A 675 27.55 45.27 28.35
C LEU A 675 26.99 43.86 28.14
N ILE A 676 27.81 42.93 27.67
CA ILE A 676 27.41 41.52 27.48
C ILE A 676 27.06 40.88 28.84
N LEU A 677 27.78 41.23 29.92
CA LEU A 677 27.49 40.76 31.27
C LEU A 677 26.10 41.22 31.75
N ILE A 678 25.75 42.49 31.52
CA ILE A 678 24.43 43.04 31.87
C ILE A 678 23.33 42.34 31.08
N ILE A 679 23.51 42.18 29.76
CA ILE A 679 22.56 41.46 28.90
C ILE A 679 22.40 40.01 29.39
N GLY A 680 23.51 39.34 29.73
CA GLY A 680 23.48 37.99 30.29
C GLY A 680 22.70 37.89 31.61
N GLY A 681 22.87 38.87 32.51
CA GLY A 681 22.10 38.97 33.75
C GLY A 681 20.61 39.16 33.53
N LEU A 682 20.21 40.02 32.59
CA LEU A 682 18.81 40.24 32.22
C LEU A 682 18.16 38.98 31.63
N LEU A 683 18.89 38.19 30.84
CA LEU A 683 18.39 36.93 30.28
C LEU A 683 18.34 35.79 31.32
N PHE A 684 19.08 35.90 32.43
CA PHE A 684 19.14 34.85 33.45
C PHE A 684 17.95 34.87 34.44
N ILE A 685 17.42 36.06 34.71
CA ILE A 685 16.27 36.31 35.60
C ILE A 685 15.01 35.74 34.93
#